data_AF-A0A834FAK4-F1
#
_entry.id   AF-A0A834FAK4-F1
#
_cell.length_a   1.000
_cell.length_b   1.000
_cell.length_c   1.000
_cell.angle_alpha   90.00
_cell.angle_beta   90.00
_cell.angle_gamma   90.00
#
_symmetry.space_group_name_H-M   'P 1'
#
loop_
_entity.id
_entity.type
_entity.pdbx_description
1 polymer ?
#
loop_
_entity_poly.entity_id
_entity_poly.type
_entity_poly.pdbx_seq_one_letter_code
_entity_poly.pdbx_strand_id
1 'polypeptide(L)'
;MRGRSISSGAEPSSSPVLSHRDRDPDPGVQTPRGAPPHRRARAPSVPPSAMTRGTQSSSANYGEPCKFDPNFKGPVQNRSCTDAFWCAFFVSLILGYIAMGAVAWIHGDPRKLVYPTDSQGQFCGQGNSSNANKAILFYFNMLKCASPTVLIDLQCPTTQLCVSKCPDRFLTLLDARNSNSWKYYRQFCKPGFELGRKSVAEVIRDEDCPSMIVPSRPFLQRCFPDLSRRNGVWTVANQTVFKDGDNNRRSIDDLKEAARSIAGLLNVRDVGMQIMEDYANSWKWILIGLALATAVSLLFILLLRFTAFLMVWTVIACVVSALGYGIWLCYWEYSSLSRRSEVKVVLSDAGFTADLSVYLQRSQTWLIFMILLCAAEAVFVVVLVFLRSRLSITVALLKEGSQAVGCIASTLFYPLVTFLFLAVCVSYAAVTAVFLASSGNAVYKVVPSDERCAYANVTCSPKNFSQTNVSSVCSGSRCLFAFYGGESLYHRYILLLHLVNLFMLLWLLNFILALNQCTLAGAFASYYWALVKPRDVPGCPLYSSFSRAIRYHTGSLAFGSLILALTQMVRVVLEYLDYRLKGSQNGCARFLICCLRSCFWCLEHFIRFLNRNAYIMIAIYGKNFCTSSKEAFRLLMRNVVRVVVLDKVTDFLLFLGKLLISGGLGVLTFFFFSRRIPFLQEEVPVLHHVWVPLLTVTFGSYVIANAFFNVYAICVDTLFLCFCEDLERNDGSSSRPYYMSSGLHEILHRQEPRVKPDSSS
;
A
#
# COMPACT_ATOMS: atom_id res chain seq x y z
N MET A 1 -29.34 -53.87 -6.00
CA MET A 1 -29.04 -55.19 -6.61
C MET A 1 -27.54 -55.46 -6.48
N ARG A 2 -27.17 -56.63 -5.92
CA ARG A 2 -25.92 -57.45 -5.95
C ARG A 2 -24.58 -56.73 -6.28
N GLY A 3 -23.44 -56.93 -5.60
CA GLY A 3 -22.97 -57.96 -4.67
C GLY A 3 -21.74 -58.73 -5.21
N ARG A 4 -20.70 -58.90 -4.36
CA ARG A 4 -19.57 -59.88 -4.35
C ARG A 4 -18.29 -59.62 -5.21
N SER A 5 -17.06 -60.04 -4.89
CA SER A 5 -16.25 -60.44 -3.68
C SER A 5 -14.99 -61.26 -4.12
N ILE A 6 -13.93 -61.38 -3.27
CA ILE A 6 -12.89 -62.47 -3.14
C ILE A 6 -11.59 -62.33 -4.02
N SER A 7 -10.31 -62.61 -3.64
CA SER A 7 -9.51 -62.97 -2.43
C SER A 7 -7.99 -63.10 -2.80
N SER A 8 -6.99 -62.78 -1.95
CA SER A 8 -6.12 -63.60 -1.04
C SER A 8 -4.86 -64.36 -1.59
N GLY A 9 -3.75 -64.33 -0.82
CA GLY A 9 -2.63 -65.32 -0.75
C GLY A 9 -1.24 -64.65 -0.75
N ALA A 10 -0.45 -64.53 0.33
CA ALA A 10 0.18 -65.47 1.29
C ALA A 10 1.56 -66.03 0.83
N GLU A 11 2.57 -65.77 1.69
CA GLU A 11 3.97 -66.26 1.89
C GLU A 11 4.31 -67.72 1.46
N PRO A 12 5.60 -68.20 1.40
CA PRO A 12 6.64 -68.05 2.45
C PRO A 12 8.15 -68.12 2.03
N SER A 13 8.95 -68.20 3.09
CA SER A 13 10.39 -68.15 3.38
C SER A 13 11.33 -69.26 2.86
N SER A 14 12.65 -68.99 3.03
CA SER A 14 13.75 -69.87 3.52
C SER A 14 14.98 -70.12 2.62
N SER A 15 16.16 -69.99 3.25
CA SER A 15 17.58 -70.14 2.82
C SER A 15 17.97 -71.56 2.35
N PRO A 16 19.19 -71.87 1.80
CA PRO A 16 20.49 -71.96 2.55
C PRO A 16 21.80 -71.65 1.71
N VAL A 17 22.91 -71.17 2.31
CA VAL A 17 24.19 -71.83 2.79
C VAL A 17 25.08 -72.58 1.77
N LEU A 18 26.38 -72.17 1.67
CA LEU A 18 27.68 -72.92 1.62
C LEU A 18 28.75 -72.05 0.91
N SER A 19 29.88 -71.58 1.48
CA SER A 19 31.11 -72.20 2.06
C SER A 19 32.21 -72.62 1.06
N HIS A 20 33.43 -72.06 1.22
CA HIS A 20 34.78 -72.68 1.04
C HIS A 20 35.89 -71.59 1.18
N ARG A 21 36.77 -71.65 2.21
CA ARG A 21 38.15 -72.23 2.27
C ARG A 21 39.25 -71.35 1.60
N ASP A 22 40.49 -71.18 2.06
CA ASP A 22 41.29 -71.63 3.23
C ASP A 22 42.72 -70.98 3.15
N ARG A 23 43.40 -70.85 4.31
CA ARG A 23 44.88 -70.96 4.60
C ARG A 23 45.94 -69.83 4.38
N ASP A 24 46.41 -69.26 5.53
CA ASP A 24 47.75 -69.37 6.21
C ASP A 24 49.11 -69.02 5.50
N PRO A 25 50.28 -68.89 6.21
CA PRO A 25 50.63 -68.09 7.43
C PRO A 25 52.10 -67.48 7.48
N ASP A 26 52.42 -66.73 8.56
CA ASP A 26 53.74 -66.55 9.28
C ASP A 26 54.97 -65.76 8.69
N PRO A 27 56.05 -65.42 9.47
CA PRO A 27 56.18 -64.91 10.86
C PRO A 27 57.31 -63.84 11.12
N GLY A 28 57.29 -63.20 12.31
CA GLY A 28 58.44 -62.97 13.23
C GLY A 28 59.51 -61.87 12.99
N VAL A 29 59.86 -61.10 14.05
CA VAL A 29 61.22 -60.83 14.62
C VAL A 29 61.14 -59.94 15.89
N GLN A 30 62.10 -60.17 16.81
CA GLN A 30 62.19 -59.83 18.24
C GLN A 30 62.83 -58.46 18.62
N THR A 31 62.45 -57.99 19.83
CA THR A 31 63.04 -57.14 20.94
C THR A 31 64.51 -56.62 20.89
N PRO A 32 65.03 -55.69 21.78
CA PRO A 32 64.63 -55.39 23.18
C PRO A 32 64.82 -53.96 23.82
N ARG A 33 64.22 -53.81 25.02
CA ARG A 33 64.62 -53.10 26.28
C ARG A 33 64.84 -51.56 26.34
N GLY A 34 64.10 -50.94 27.27
CA GLY A 34 64.49 -49.73 28.03
C GLY A 34 63.35 -49.13 28.86
N ALA A 35 63.47 -49.08 30.19
CA ALA A 35 62.56 -48.41 31.15
C ALA A 35 63.41 -47.78 32.29
N PRO A 36 62.86 -46.94 33.19
CA PRO A 36 62.18 -45.63 33.05
C PRO A 36 62.95 -44.55 33.91
N PRO A 37 62.48 -43.31 34.27
CA PRO A 37 61.31 -43.08 35.15
C PRO A 37 60.54 -41.71 35.02
N HIS A 38 59.41 -41.66 35.74
CA HIS A 38 58.70 -40.51 36.34
C HIS A 38 57.71 -39.61 35.56
N ARG A 39 56.43 -39.93 35.78
CA ARG A 39 55.29 -39.08 36.23
C ARG A 39 55.08 -37.70 35.57
N ARG A 40 53.97 -37.60 34.82
CA ARG A 40 52.87 -36.64 35.11
C ARG A 40 51.54 -37.18 34.60
N ALA A 41 50.53 -37.07 35.46
CA ALA A 41 49.22 -37.69 35.34
C ALA A 41 48.43 -37.21 34.11
N ARG A 42 47.79 -38.15 33.43
CA ARG A 42 46.79 -37.95 32.36
C ARG A 42 45.45 -37.68 33.03
N ALA A 43 44.86 -36.50 32.80
CA ALA A 43 43.45 -36.27 33.12
C ALA A 43 42.56 -36.99 32.08
N PRO A 44 41.39 -37.51 32.46
CA PRO A 44 40.56 -38.32 31.57
C PRO A 44 39.86 -37.44 30.52
N SER A 45 39.83 -37.94 29.28
CA SER A 45 38.95 -37.48 28.21
C SER A 45 37.50 -37.67 28.65
N VAL A 46 36.81 -36.57 28.94
CA VAL A 46 35.37 -36.56 29.22
C VAL A 46 34.61 -36.71 27.89
N PRO A 47 33.73 -37.72 27.73
CA PRO A 47 32.88 -37.83 26.56
C PRO A 47 31.80 -36.72 26.58
N PRO A 48 31.25 -36.30 25.43
CA PRO A 48 30.22 -35.27 25.40
C PRO A 48 28.97 -35.77 26.14
N SER A 49 28.70 -35.20 27.31
CA SER A 49 27.57 -35.55 28.16
C SER A 49 26.26 -35.10 27.52
N ALA A 50 25.29 -36.00 27.55
CA ALA A 50 23.97 -35.88 26.95
C ALA A 50 23.23 -34.60 27.38
N MET A 51 23.02 -33.71 26.41
CA MET A 51 22.07 -32.60 26.50
C MET A 51 20.64 -33.16 26.55
N THR A 52 19.85 -32.62 27.47
CA THR A 52 18.38 -32.71 27.60
C THR A 52 17.62 -33.27 26.38
N ARG A 53 17.05 -34.46 26.55
CA ARG A 53 16.24 -35.25 25.59
C ARG A 53 15.00 -34.56 24.99
N GLY A 54 14.67 -33.33 25.39
CA GLY A 54 13.50 -32.58 24.90
C GLY A 54 13.80 -31.60 23.75
N THR A 55 15.01 -31.04 23.68
CA THR A 55 15.39 -30.00 22.70
C THR A 55 16.28 -30.51 21.57
N GLN A 56 16.95 -31.66 21.74
CA GLN A 56 17.76 -32.27 20.67
C GLN A 56 16.91 -32.91 19.55
N SER A 57 15.68 -33.34 19.87
CA SER A 57 14.79 -33.98 18.88
C SER A 57 14.34 -33.03 17.77
N SER A 58 14.16 -31.74 18.08
CA SER A 58 13.74 -30.75 17.08
C SER A 58 14.89 -30.23 16.19
N SER A 59 16.12 -30.12 16.71
CA SER A 59 17.26 -29.62 15.93
C SER A 59 17.75 -30.61 14.85
N ALA A 60 17.62 -31.92 15.09
CA ALA A 60 18.00 -32.96 14.13
C ALA A 60 17.21 -32.89 12.80
N ASN A 61 15.95 -32.42 12.84
CA ASN A 61 15.09 -32.31 11.65
C ASN A 61 15.45 -31.15 10.71
N TYR A 62 16.30 -30.20 11.14
CA TYR A 62 16.62 -28.99 10.39
C TYR A 62 18.05 -28.95 9.82
N GLY A 63 18.76 -30.08 9.79
CA GLY A 63 20.08 -30.22 9.18
C GLY A 63 21.26 -29.93 10.12
N GLU A 64 22.49 -30.14 9.64
CA GLU A 64 23.72 -30.01 10.45
C GLU A 64 24.12 -28.54 10.72
N PRO A 65 24.76 -28.27 11.89
CA PRO A 65 25.42 -27.01 12.19
C PRO A 65 26.44 -26.55 11.14
N CYS A 66 26.54 -25.24 10.93
CA CYS A 66 27.55 -24.64 10.06
C CYS A 66 28.95 -25.04 10.55
N LYS A 67 29.74 -25.66 9.67
CA LYS A 67 31.10 -26.12 9.99
C LYS A 67 32.08 -24.95 9.98
N PHE A 68 33.09 -25.01 10.86
CA PHE A 68 34.17 -24.03 10.89
C PHE A 68 34.95 -24.05 9.57
N ASP A 69 35.13 -22.87 8.96
CA ASP A 69 35.96 -22.66 7.78
C ASP A 69 36.99 -21.56 8.07
N PRO A 70 38.30 -21.89 8.13
CA PRO A 70 39.35 -20.93 8.47
C PRO A 70 39.52 -19.82 7.41
N ASN A 71 39.01 -20.00 6.19
CA ASN A 71 39.10 -19.01 5.12
C ASN A 71 37.90 -18.05 5.09
N PHE A 72 36.86 -18.32 5.88
CA PHE A 72 35.66 -17.49 5.89
C PHE A 72 35.89 -16.20 6.69
N LYS A 73 35.90 -15.07 5.97
CA LYS A 73 36.09 -13.72 6.55
C LYS A 73 34.86 -12.83 6.33
N GLY A 74 33.67 -13.44 6.29
CA GLY A 74 32.41 -12.75 6.01
C GLY A 74 32.00 -12.79 4.53
N PRO A 75 31.41 -11.71 3.98
CA PRO A 75 30.84 -11.73 2.63
C PRO A 75 31.85 -12.18 1.56
N VAL A 76 31.53 -13.26 0.86
CA VAL A 76 32.42 -13.89 -0.12
C VAL A 76 32.69 -12.91 -1.28
N GLN A 77 33.96 -12.76 -1.66
CA GLN A 77 34.37 -11.82 -2.73
C GLN A 77 34.27 -12.42 -4.13
N ASN A 78 34.67 -13.68 -4.30
CA ASN A 78 34.57 -14.39 -5.58
C ASN A 78 33.15 -14.92 -5.78
N ARG A 79 32.42 -14.33 -6.73
CA ARG A 79 31.00 -14.66 -6.98
C ARG A 79 30.75 -14.95 -8.45
N SER A 80 29.73 -15.75 -8.70
CA SER A 80 29.15 -15.98 -10.02
C SER A 80 27.73 -15.39 -10.08
N CYS A 81 27.23 -15.12 -11.29
CA CYS A 81 25.87 -14.65 -11.47
C CYS A 81 24.87 -15.71 -11.01
N THR A 82 23.94 -15.33 -10.16
CA THR A 82 22.90 -16.22 -9.64
C THR A 82 21.59 -16.03 -10.38
N ASP A 83 20.88 -17.13 -10.64
CA ASP A 83 19.53 -17.13 -11.24
C ASP A 83 19.44 -16.34 -12.56
N ALA A 84 20.42 -16.53 -13.45
CA ALA A 84 20.58 -15.75 -14.69
C ALA A 84 19.33 -15.77 -15.62
N PHE A 85 18.59 -16.88 -15.65
CA PHE A 85 17.31 -16.97 -16.36
C PHE A 85 16.30 -15.92 -15.87
N TRP A 86 16.13 -15.81 -14.55
CA TRP A 86 15.22 -14.85 -13.94
C TRP A 86 15.68 -13.40 -14.15
N CYS A 87 16.99 -13.18 -14.24
CA CYS A 87 17.55 -11.88 -14.63
C CYS A 87 17.13 -11.51 -16.07
N ALA A 88 17.34 -12.41 -17.04
CA ALA A 88 16.95 -12.17 -18.42
C ALA A 88 15.43 -11.97 -18.59
N PHE A 89 14.62 -12.78 -17.88
CA PHE A 89 13.17 -12.65 -17.85
C PHE A 89 12.72 -11.30 -17.29
N PHE A 90 13.33 -10.84 -16.20
CA PHE A 90 13.04 -9.55 -15.59
C PHE A 90 13.36 -8.37 -16.52
N VAL A 91 14.55 -8.40 -17.16
CA VAL A 91 14.95 -7.36 -18.12
C VAL A 91 14.00 -7.33 -19.32
N SER A 92 13.63 -8.50 -19.86
CA SER A 92 12.68 -8.60 -20.98
C SER A 92 11.31 -7.99 -20.64
N LEU A 93 10.76 -8.28 -19.45
CA LEU A 93 9.48 -7.73 -19.02
C LEU A 93 9.54 -6.22 -18.71
N ILE A 94 10.68 -5.71 -18.23
CA ILE A 94 10.88 -4.26 -18.11
C ILE A 94 10.83 -3.58 -19.48
N LEU A 95 11.52 -4.14 -20.49
CA LEU A 95 11.49 -3.58 -21.84
C LEU A 95 10.08 -3.62 -22.44
N GLY A 96 9.35 -4.73 -22.24
CA GLY A 96 7.94 -4.83 -22.64
C GLY A 96 7.04 -3.82 -21.93
N TYR A 97 7.27 -3.58 -20.64
CA TYR A 97 6.54 -2.58 -19.86
C TYR A 97 6.82 -1.15 -20.33
N ILE A 98 8.08 -0.84 -20.68
CA ILE A 98 8.46 0.44 -21.28
C ILE A 98 7.72 0.65 -22.62
N ALA A 99 7.70 -0.37 -23.47
CA ALA A 99 6.98 -0.33 -24.75
C ALA A 99 5.47 -0.15 -24.54
N MET A 100 4.87 -0.84 -23.57
CA MET A 100 3.46 -0.69 -23.22
C MET A 100 3.13 0.74 -22.79
N GLY A 101 3.96 1.37 -21.95
CA GLY A 101 3.77 2.77 -21.56
C GLY A 101 3.89 3.73 -22.75
N ALA A 102 4.85 3.51 -23.65
CA ALA A 102 4.97 4.31 -24.88
C ALA A 102 3.70 4.23 -25.75
N VAL A 103 3.14 3.03 -25.95
CA VAL A 103 1.88 2.85 -26.68
C VAL A 103 0.71 3.54 -25.97
N ALA A 104 0.62 3.41 -24.63
CA ALA A 104 -0.39 4.11 -23.85
C ALA A 104 -0.29 5.63 -24.00
N TRP A 105 0.93 6.19 -24.03
CA TRP A 105 1.14 7.63 -24.19
C TRP A 105 0.81 8.16 -25.58
N ILE A 106 1.00 7.34 -26.62
CA ILE A 106 0.64 7.71 -28.00
C ILE A 106 -0.88 7.75 -28.19
N HIS A 107 -1.61 6.81 -27.57
CA HIS A 107 -3.07 6.69 -27.75
C HIS A 107 -3.91 7.37 -26.67
N GLY A 108 -3.32 7.65 -25.50
CA GLY A 108 -3.97 8.30 -24.38
C GLY A 108 -4.01 9.81 -24.54
N ASP A 109 -5.10 10.43 -24.09
CA ASP A 109 -5.20 11.88 -24.00
C ASP A 109 -5.74 12.26 -22.61
N PRO A 110 -4.87 12.68 -21.67
CA PRO A 110 -5.27 12.97 -20.30
C PRO A 110 -6.29 14.12 -20.21
N ARG A 111 -6.42 14.96 -21.26
CA ARG A 111 -7.43 16.03 -21.31
C ARG A 111 -8.85 15.50 -21.21
N LYS A 112 -9.10 14.26 -21.66
CA LYS A 112 -10.42 13.59 -21.54
C LYS A 112 -10.87 13.38 -20.09
N LEU A 113 -9.93 13.31 -19.16
CA LEU A 113 -10.22 13.17 -17.72
C LEU A 113 -10.41 14.52 -17.03
N VAL A 114 -9.81 15.59 -17.58
CA VAL A 114 -9.86 16.93 -17.00
C VAL A 114 -11.06 17.72 -17.54
N TYR A 115 -11.27 17.79 -18.85
CA TYR A 115 -12.29 18.67 -19.43
C TYR A 115 -13.63 17.95 -19.65
N PRO A 116 -14.78 18.59 -19.32
CA PRO A 116 -16.07 18.08 -19.76
C PRO A 116 -16.16 18.15 -21.28
N THR A 117 -16.82 17.14 -21.86
CA THR A 117 -17.05 17.03 -23.31
C THR A 117 -18.53 17.23 -23.60
N ASP A 118 -18.86 18.00 -24.64
CA ASP A 118 -20.23 18.16 -25.13
C ASP A 118 -20.73 16.93 -25.91
N SER A 119 -22.01 16.92 -26.30
CA SER A 119 -22.59 15.80 -27.06
C SER A 119 -22.00 15.61 -28.46
N GLN A 120 -21.22 16.58 -28.96
CA GLN A 120 -20.52 16.50 -30.24
C GLN A 120 -19.09 15.95 -30.08
N GLY A 121 -18.63 15.72 -28.85
CA GLY A 121 -17.27 15.24 -28.57
C GLY A 121 -16.23 16.37 -28.44
N GLN A 122 -16.65 17.64 -28.28
CA GLN A 122 -15.76 18.78 -28.13
C GLN A 122 -15.54 19.14 -26.66
N PHE A 123 -14.31 19.50 -26.29
CA PHE A 123 -13.98 19.95 -24.93
C PHE A 123 -14.49 21.37 -24.67
N CYS A 124 -15.10 21.60 -23.50
CA CYS A 124 -15.49 22.93 -23.06
C CYS A 124 -14.29 23.71 -22.52
N GLY A 125 -14.11 24.97 -22.92
CA GLY A 125 -13.09 25.88 -22.36
C GLY A 125 -11.67 25.70 -22.91
N GLN A 126 -11.50 24.96 -24.01
CA GLN A 126 -10.20 24.77 -24.64
C GLN A 126 -9.92 25.88 -25.67
N GLY A 127 -8.80 26.60 -25.51
CA GLY A 127 -8.46 27.78 -26.32
C GLY A 127 -8.43 27.61 -27.85
N ASN A 128 -8.29 26.37 -28.35
CA ASN A 128 -8.18 26.07 -29.78
C ASN A 128 -9.48 25.51 -30.41
N SER A 129 -10.60 25.50 -29.70
CA SER A 129 -11.89 25.00 -30.20
C SER A 129 -12.95 26.10 -30.29
N SER A 130 -14.06 25.84 -30.99
CA SER A 130 -15.26 26.70 -31.00
C SER A 130 -15.84 26.97 -29.61
N ASN A 131 -15.42 26.20 -28.60
CA ASN A 131 -15.84 26.31 -27.21
C ASN A 131 -14.79 26.97 -26.30
N ALA A 132 -13.80 27.68 -26.85
CA ALA A 132 -12.76 28.38 -26.07
C ALA A 132 -13.34 29.30 -24.98
N ASN A 133 -14.34 30.12 -25.33
CA ASN A 133 -15.01 31.02 -24.39
C ASN A 133 -16.19 30.38 -23.65
N LYS A 134 -16.38 29.07 -23.78
CA LYS A 134 -17.51 28.31 -23.24
C LYS A 134 -16.99 27.17 -22.38
N ALA A 135 -16.60 27.49 -21.16
CA ALA A 135 -15.95 26.55 -20.26
C ALA A 135 -16.92 25.67 -19.46
N ILE A 136 -18.24 25.92 -19.50
CA ILE A 136 -19.21 25.26 -18.60
C ILE A 136 -20.13 24.35 -19.42
N LEU A 137 -20.35 23.12 -18.98
CA LEU A 137 -21.25 22.16 -19.62
C LEU A 137 -22.69 22.30 -19.09
N PHE A 138 -23.65 22.44 -19.99
CA PHE A 138 -25.08 22.55 -19.71
C PHE A 138 -25.84 21.33 -20.22
N TYR A 139 -26.79 20.81 -19.44
CA TYR A 139 -27.65 19.67 -19.81
C TYR A 139 -29.01 20.17 -20.27
N PHE A 140 -29.49 19.70 -21.43
CA PHE A 140 -30.78 20.13 -21.97
C PHE A 140 -31.97 19.66 -21.11
N ASN A 141 -31.89 18.43 -20.58
CA ASN A 141 -32.87 17.93 -19.63
C ASN A 141 -32.17 17.08 -18.56
N MET A 142 -31.91 17.70 -17.41
CA MET A 142 -31.27 17.01 -16.28
C MET A 142 -32.14 15.89 -15.70
N LEU A 143 -33.47 15.92 -15.84
CA LEU A 143 -34.35 14.88 -15.28
C LEU A 143 -34.10 13.50 -15.91
N LYS A 144 -33.64 13.45 -17.16
CA LYS A 144 -33.24 12.19 -17.83
C LYS A 144 -31.99 11.55 -17.21
N CYS A 145 -31.27 12.28 -16.36
CA CYS A 145 -30.08 11.80 -15.66
C CYS A 145 -30.39 10.99 -14.37
N ALA A 146 -31.65 10.91 -13.95
CA ALA A 146 -32.04 10.18 -12.73
C ALA A 146 -32.01 8.64 -12.87
N SER A 147 -31.81 8.11 -14.08
CA SER A 147 -31.83 6.66 -14.32
C SER A 147 -30.54 5.96 -13.84
N PRO A 148 -30.62 4.74 -13.26
CA PRO A 148 -29.45 3.99 -12.80
C PRO A 148 -28.47 3.60 -13.92
N THR A 149 -28.91 3.64 -15.18
CA THR A 149 -28.09 3.49 -16.39
C THR A 149 -27.00 4.57 -16.52
N VAL A 150 -27.21 5.76 -15.96
CA VAL A 150 -26.23 6.87 -16.00
C VAL A 150 -24.97 6.55 -15.19
N LEU A 151 -25.07 5.73 -14.14
CA LEU A 151 -23.92 5.25 -13.37
C LEU A 151 -23.05 4.25 -14.15
N ILE A 152 -23.63 3.55 -15.13
CA ILE A 152 -22.96 2.49 -15.89
C ILE A 152 -22.25 3.10 -17.11
N ASP A 153 -22.93 3.98 -17.84
CA ASP A 153 -22.41 4.59 -19.07
C ASP A 153 -21.66 5.92 -18.84
N LEU A 154 -21.61 6.41 -17.59
CA LEU A 154 -20.99 7.70 -17.20
C LEU A 154 -21.55 8.92 -17.95
N GLN A 155 -22.67 8.77 -18.67
CA GLN A 155 -23.23 9.79 -19.54
C GLN A 155 -24.76 9.87 -19.44
N CYS A 156 -25.28 11.09 -19.32
CA CYS A 156 -26.73 11.33 -19.36
C CYS A 156 -27.26 11.21 -20.79
N PRO A 157 -28.43 10.57 -21.01
CA PRO A 157 -29.09 10.47 -22.31
C PRO A 157 -29.82 11.78 -22.68
N THR A 158 -29.10 12.90 -22.65
CA THR A 158 -29.58 14.22 -23.04
C THR A 158 -28.46 15.00 -23.75
N THR A 159 -28.84 15.94 -24.59
CA THR A 159 -27.90 16.83 -25.27
C THR A 159 -27.18 17.71 -24.24
N GLN A 160 -25.86 17.72 -24.34
CA GLN A 160 -24.94 18.48 -23.50
C GLN A 160 -24.27 19.53 -24.37
N LEU A 161 -24.24 20.77 -23.90
CA LEU A 161 -23.75 21.93 -24.65
C LEU A 161 -22.77 22.74 -23.79
N CYS A 162 -21.62 23.12 -24.36
CA CYS A 162 -20.73 24.08 -23.72
C CYS A 162 -21.34 25.49 -23.78
N VAL A 163 -21.40 26.18 -22.64
CA VAL A 163 -21.90 27.54 -22.45
C VAL A 163 -20.89 28.39 -21.68
N SER A 164 -20.96 29.72 -21.83
CA SER A 164 -20.12 30.67 -21.11
C SER A 164 -20.66 30.98 -19.70
N LYS A 165 -21.98 30.94 -19.52
CA LYS A 165 -22.66 31.21 -18.26
C LYS A 165 -23.86 30.27 -18.12
N CYS A 166 -24.09 29.77 -16.89
CA CYS A 166 -25.29 28.99 -16.59
C CYS A 166 -26.55 29.88 -16.64
N PRO A 167 -27.72 29.28 -16.94
CA PRO A 167 -28.98 30.01 -16.93
C PRO A 167 -29.28 30.58 -15.53
N ASP A 168 -29.71 31.84 -15.46
CA ASP A 168 -29.99 32.57 -14.21
C ASP A 168 -31.48 32.65 -13.85
N ARG A 169 -32.36 32.22 -14.75
CA ARG A 169 -33.82 32.33 -14.62
C ARG A 169 -34.51 31.13 -15.25
N PHE A 170 -35.74 30.87 -14.78
CA PHE A 170 -36.58 29.81 -15.31
C PHE A 170 -37.34 30.29 -16.55
N LEU A 171 -37.28 29.53 -17.65
CA LEU A 171 -38.07 29.79 -18.88
C LEU A 171 -38.39 28.47 -19.57
N THR A 172 -39.60 28.33 -20.09
CA THR A 172 -39.94 27.23 -21.02
C THR A 172 -39.70 27.66 -22.47
N LEU A 173 -39.54 26.69 -23.37
CA LEU A 173 -39.40 26.97 -24.80
C LEU A 173 -40.61 27.74 -25.36
N LEU A 174 -41.82 27.42 -24.89
CA LEU A 174 -43.06 28.08 -25.30
C LEU A 174 -43.11 29.55 -24.86
N ASP A 175 -42.71 29.83 -23.61
CA ASP A 175 -42.67 31.19 -23.07
C ASP A 175 -41.60 32.06 -23.76
N ALA A 176 -40.45 31.45 -24.06
CA ALA A 176 -39.33 32.16 -24.68
C ALA A 176 -39.60 32.48 -26.16
N ARG A 177 -40.31 31.60 -26.89
CA ARG A 177 -40.62 31.80 -28.31
C ARG A 177 -41.52 33.01 -28.56
N ASN A 178 -42.45 33.27 -27.64
CA ASN A 178 -43.47 34.32 -27.78
C ASN A 178 -43.09 35.62 -27.06
N SER A 179 -41.88 35.73 -26.52
CA SER A 179 -41.42 36.89 -25.74
C SER A 179 -40.07 37.42 -26.21
N ASN A 180 -39.73 38.64 -25.76
CA ASN A 180 -38.40 39.23 -25.98
C ASN A 180 -37.25 38.43 -25.33
N SER A 181 -37.56 37.39 -24.55
CA SER A 181 -36.62 36.49 -23.89
C SER A 181 -35.94 35.51 -24.87
N TRP A 182 -36.37 35.43 -26.13
CA TRP A 182 -35.79 34.54 -27.14
C TRP A 182 -34.28 34.71 -27.33
N LYS A 183 -33.78 35.96 -27.34
CA LYS A 183 -32.35 36.26 -27.53
C LYS A 183 -31.49 35.66 -26.40
N TYR A 184 -32.02 35.63 -25.18
CA TYR A 184 -31.39 34.98 -24.04
C TYR A 184 -31.49 33.46 -24.13
N TYR A 185 -32.69 32.93 -24.41
CA TYR A 185 -32.94 31.50 -24.51
C TYR A 185 -32.12 30.80 -25.61
N ARG A 186 -31.96 31.47 -26.76
CA ARG A 186 -31.20 30.98 -27.92
C ARG A 186 -29.75 30.61 -27.58
N GLN A 187 -29.15 31.19 -26.55
CA GLN A 187 -27.78 30.89 -26.12
C GLN A 187 -27.59 29.45 -25.63
N PHE A 188 -28.69 28.80 -25.24
CA PHE A 188 -28.72 27.42 -24.76
C PHE A 188 -29.17 26.41 -25.82
N CYS A 189 -29.47 26.87 -27.05
CA CYS A 189 -29.80 26.01 -28.19
C CYS A 189 -28.56 25.60 -28.98
N LYS A 190 -28.70 24.56 -29.83
CA LYS A 190 -27.62 24.13 -30.72
C LYS A 190 -27.19 25.27 -31.67
N PRO A 191 -25.90 25.35 -32.04
CA PRO A 191 -25.43 26.31 -33.05
C PRO A 191 -26.17 26.12 -34.39
N GLY A 192 -26.58 27.22 -35.02
CA GLY A 192 -27.27 27.17 -36.33
C GLY A 192 -28.77 26.91 -36.28
N PHE A 193 -29.38 26.79 -35.10
CA PHE A 193 -30.84 26.72 -34.98
C PHE A 193 -31.52 28.07 -35.30
N GLU A 194 -32.57 28.01 -36.11
CA GLU A 194 -33.41 29.15 -36.51
C GLU A 194 -34.88 28.89 -36.19
N LEU A 195 -35.56 29.94 -35.73
CA LEU A 195 -36.95 29.87 -35.29
C LEU A 195 -37.88 29.74 -36.50
N GLY A 196 -38.84 28.80 -36.45
CA GLY A 196 -39.85 28.60 -37.51
C GLY A 196 -39.55 27.51 -38.54
N ARG A 197 -38.32 26.97 -38.56
CA ARG A 197 -37.93 25.88 -39.48
C ARG A 197 -38.53 24.51 -39.12
N LYS A 198 -38.88 24.32 -37.84
CA LYS A 198 -39.48 23.09 -37.29
C LYS A 198 -40.62 23.45 -36.32
N SER A 199 -41.56 22.53 -36.15
CA SER A 199 -42.62 22.64 -35.12
C SER A 199 -42.04 22.52 -33.70
N VAL A 200 -42.74 23.00 -32.67
CA VAL A 200 -42.25 22.93 -31.27
C VAL A 200 -42.00 21.48 -30.84
N ALA A 201 -42.90 20.57 -31.22
CA ALA A 201 -42.77 19.15 -30.92
C ALA A 201 -41.50 18.55 -31.56
N GLU A 202 -41.17 18.93 -32.79
CA GLU A 202 -39.95 18.48 -33.46
C GLU A 202 -38.68 19.07 -32.82
N VAL A 203 -38.71 20.34 -32.38
CA VAL A 203 -37.57 20.98 -31.70
C VAL A 203 -37.25 20.29 -30.38
N ILE A 204 -38.28 19.94 -29.59
CA ILE A 204 -38.14 19.22 -28.32
C ILE A 204 -37.68 17.77 -28.57
N ARG A 205 -38.29 17.09 -29.56
CA ARG A 205 -37.93 15.70 -29.92
C ARG A 205 -36.48 15.57 -30.39
N ASP A 206 -36.04 16.49 -31.26
CA ASP A 206 -34.69 16.48 -31.83
C ASP A 206 -33.65 17.10 -30.87
N GLU A 207 -34.11 17.60 -29.70
CA GLU A 207 -33.33 18.34 -28.71
C GLU A 207 -32.48 19.45 -29.36
N ASP A 208 -33.06 20.23 -30.26
CA ASP A 208 -32.38 21.37 -30.90
C ASP A 208 -32.28 22.58 -29.95
N CYS A 209 -33.24 22.69 -29.04
CA CYS A 209 -33.23 23.55 -27.88
C CYS A 209 -33.63 22.74 -26.64
N PRO A 210 -33.24 23.16 -25.42
CA PRO A 210 -33.81 22.61 -24.20
C PRO A 210 -35.33 22.82 -24.20
N SER A 211 -36.06 21.98 -23.47
CA SER A 211 -37.52 22.13 -23.34
C SER A 211 -37.88 23.18 -22.27
N MET A 212 -37.01 23.29 -21.26
CA MET A 212 -37.00 24.34 -20.25
C MET A 212 -35.57 24.61 -19.79
N ILE A 213 -35.31 25.83 -19.33
CA ILE A 213 -34.08 26.18 -18.61
C ILE A 213 -34.43 26.50 -17.17
N VAL A 214 -33.54 26.10 -16.26
CA VAL A 214 -33.72 26.23 -14.81
C VAL A 214 -32.59 27.08 -14.27
N PRO A 215 -32.83 28.04 -13.36
CA PRO A 215 -31.76 28.81 -12.74
C PRO A 215 -30.73 27.86 -12.13
N SER A 216 -29.47 28.06 -12.49
CA SER A 216 -28.38 27.12 -12.24
C SER A 216 -27.09 27.84 -11.89
N ARG A 217 -26.27 27.24 -11.03
CA ARG A 217 -24.91 27.69 -10.70
C ARG A 217 -23.86 26.80 -11.33
N PRO A 218 -22.71 27.36 -11.73
CA PRO A 218 -21.58 26.55 -12.17
C PRO A 218 -20.98 25.78 -10.98
N PHE A 219 -20.81 24.48 -11.15
CA PHE A 219 -20.11 23.58 -10.24
C PHE A 219 -19.21 22.65 -11.08
N LEU A 220 -17.89 22.70 -10.86
CA LEU A 220 -16.89 21.95 -11.65
C LEU A 220 -17.07 22.04 -13.17
N GLN A 221 -17.20 23.27 -13.70
CA GLN A 221 -17.45 23.49 -15.14
C GLN A 221 -18.72 22.81 -15.65
N ARG A 222 -19.75 22.62 -14.81
CA ARG A 222 -21.07 22.12 -15.22
C ARG A 222 -22.19 22.93 -14.57
N CYS A 223 -23.35 23.05 -15.20
CA CYS A 223 -24.49 23.78 -14.63
C CYS A 223 -25.37 22.87 -13.76
N PHE A 224 -25.56 23.26 -12.50
CA PHE A 224 -26.44 22.59 -11.55
C PHE A 224 -27.57 23.51 -11.09
N PRO A 225 -28.81 22.99 -10.89
CA PRO A 225 -29.93 23.80 -10.43
C PRO A 225 -29.62 24.55 -9.13
N ASP A 226 -29.95 25.84 -9.08
CA ASP A 226 -29.84 26.67 -7.89
C ASP A 226 -31.02 26.37 -6.94
N LEU A 227 -30.86 25.31 -6.15
CA LEU A 227 -31.85 24.88 -5.17
C LEU A 227 -31.73 25.73 -3.90
N SER A 228 -32.76 26.51 -3.58
CA SER A 228 -32.85 27.30 -2.35
C SER A 228 -33.76 26.62 -1.33
N ARG A 229 -33.51 26.82 -0.04
CA ARG A 229 -34.33 26.26 1.05
C ARG A 229 -35.18 27.36 1.68
N ARG A 230 -36.51 27.25 1.57
CA ARG A 230 -37.47 28.22 2.16
C ARG A 230 -38.49 27.45 2.99
N ASN A 231 -38.64 27.80 4.27
CA ASN A 231 -39.54 27.13 5.22
C ASN A 231 -39.34 25.60 5.29
N GLY A 232 -38.09 25.14 5.21
CA GLY A 232 -37.74 23.71 5.27
C GLY A 232 -37.89 22.94 3.97
N VAL A 233 -38.56 23.50 2.95
CA VAL A 233 -38.82 22.88 1.64
C VAL A 233 -37.84 23.41 0.58
N TRP A 234 -37.46 22.55 -0.38
CA TRP A 234 -36.59 22.92 -1.50
C TRP A 234 -37.39 23.65 -2.59
N THR A 235 -36.87 24.77 -3.06
CA THR A 235 -37.49 25.59 -4.11
C THR A 235 -36.50 25.95 -5.21
N VAL A 236 -37.04 26.20 -6.40
CA VAL A 236 -36.31 26.65 -7.59
C VAL A 236 -37.09 27.81 -8.16
N ALA A 237 -36.45 28.98 -8.33
CA ALA A 237 -37.14 30.22 -8.71
C ALA A 237 -38.41 30.51 -7.85
N ASN A 238 -38.35 30.24 -6.54
CA ASN A 238 -39.47 30.39 -5.58
C ASN A 238 -40.69 29.47 -5.81
N GLN A 239 -40.58 28.44 -6.64
CA GLN A 239 -41.65 27.46 -6.87
C GLN A 239 -41.25 26.09 -6.30
N THR A 240 -42.22 25.23 -5.98
CA THR A 240 -42.04 23.82 -5.53
C THR A 240 -42.40 22.80 -6.60
N VAL A 241 -43.21 23.21 -7.57
CA VAL A 241 -43.68 22.43 -8.71
C VAL A 241 -43.48 23.30 -9.93
N PHE A 242 -42.86 22.74 -10.96
CA PHE A 242 -42.65 23.40 -12.24
C PHE A 242 -43.27 22.56 -13.36
N LYS A 243 -43.51 23.19 -14.50
CA LYS A 243 -43.95 22.49 -15.71
C LYS A 243 -42.72 22.04 -16.48
N ASP A 244 -42.66 20.77 -16.86
CA ASP A 244 -41.73 20.34 -17.89
C ASP A 244 -42.15 20.88 -19.27
N GLY A 245 -41.26 20.82 -20.26
CA GLY A 245 -41.54 21.35 -21.59
C GLY A 245 -42.64 20.60 -22.37
N ASP A 246 -43.15 19.49 -21.83
CA ASP A 246 -44.34 18.77 -22.33
C ASP A 246 -45.61 19.15 -21.53
N ASN A 247 -45.54 20.22 -20.74
CA ASN A 247 -46.61 20.79 -19.92
C ASN A 247 -47.06 19.90 -18.74
N ASN A 248 -46.29 18.85 -18.38
CA ASN A 248 -46.55 18.04 -17.20
C ASN A 248 -45.99 18.71 -15.93
N ARG A 249 -46.67 18.52 -14.80
CA ARG A 249 -46.22 19.05 -13.50
C ARG A 249 -45.19 18.10 -12.89
N ARG A 250 -44.00 18.61 -12.56
CA ARG A 250 -42.90 17.87 -11.93
C ARG A 250 -42.53 18.47 -10.57
N SER A 251 -42.16 17.60 -9.62
CA SER A 251 -41.72 18.02 -8.30
C SER A 251 -40.24 18.41 -8.33
N ILE A 252 -39.83 19.28 -7.41
CA ILE A 252 -38.40 19.59 -7.19
C ILE A 252 -37.62 18.39 -6.67
N ASP A 253 -38.27 17.43 -6.02
CA ASP A 253 -37.60 16.23 -5.55
C ASP A 253 -37.03 15.40 -6.72
N ASP A 254 -37.73 15.33 -7.86
CA ASP A 254 -37.26 14.65 -9.07
C ASP A 254 -35.99 15.32 -9.63
N LEU A 255 -35.98 16.66 -9.64
CA LEU A 255 -34.85 17.46 -10.11
C LEU A 255 -33.64 17.34 -9.16
N LYS A 256 -33.93 17.27 -7.86
CA LYS A 256 -32.93 17.09 -6.80
C LYS A 256 -32.31 15.69 -6.83
N GLU A 257 -33.09 14.65 -7.10
CA GLU A 257 -32.57 13.29 -7.27
C GLU A 257 -31.68 13.17 -8.50
N ALA A 258 -32.12 13.73 -9.63
CA ALA A 258 -31.32 13.81 -10.85
C ALA A 258 -29.99 14.59 -10.63
N ALA A 259 -30.06 15.75 -9.98
CA ALA A 259 -28.89 16.54 -9.63
C ALA A 259 -27.97 15.80 -8.65
N ARG A 260 -28.51 15.08 -7.65
CA ARG A 260 -27.73 14.27 -6.70
C ARG A 260 -26.99 13.11 -7.36
N SER A 261 -27.62 12.43 -8.31
CA SER A 261 -26.99 11.32 -9.06
C SER A 261 -25.71 11.80 -9.76
N ILE A 262 -25.76 12.95 -10.42
CA ILE A 262 -24.59 13.55 -11.08
C ILE A 262 -23.63 14.20 -10.07
N ALA A 263 -24.15 14.89 -9.05
CA ALA A 263 -23.35 15.59 -8.04
C ALA A 263 -22.57 14.62 -7.15
N GLY A 264 -23.07 13.41 -6.87
CA GLY A 264 -22.33 12.40 -6.10
C GLY A 264 -20.98 12.05 -6.73
N LEU A 265 -20.93 11.96 -8.07
CA LEU A 265 -19.69 11.73 -8.82
C LEU A 265 -18.78 12.97 -8.85
N LEU A 266 -19.37 14.17 -8.83
CA LEU A 266 -18.65 15.45 -8.95
C LEU A 266 -18.17 16.01 -7.61
N ASN A 267 -18.86 15.75 -6.49
CA ASN A 267 -18.44 16.16 -5.15
C ASN A 267 -17.04 15.64 -4.81
N VAL A 268 -16.71 14.43 -5.26
CA VAL A 268 -15.35 13.85 -5.12
C VAL A 268 -14.30 14.72 -5.83
N ARG A 269 -14.67 15.29 -6.99
CA ARG A 269 -13.78 16.13 -7.79
C ARG A 269 -13.65 17.56 -7.21
N ASP A 270 -14.68 18.09 -6.56
CA ASP A 270 -14.65 19.43 -5.93
C ASP A 270 -13.80 19.42 -4.65
N VAL A 271 -14.02 18.40 -3.81
CA VAL A 271 -13.14 18.09 -2.68
C VAL A 271 -11.70 17.93 -3.18
N GLY A 272 -11.48 17.25 -4.31
CA GLY A 272 -10.17 17.11 -4.93
C GLY A 272 -9.51 18.44 -5.34
N MET A 273 -10.28 19.41 -5.86
CA MET A 273 -9.77 20.74 -6.22
C MET A 273 -9.46 21.59 -4.98
N GLN A 274 -10.33 21.57 -3.97
CA GLN A 274 -10.09 22.24 -2.68
C GLN A 274 -8.84 21.69 -1.99
N ILE A 275 -8.64 20.37 -2.03
CA ILE A 275 -7.42 19.70 -1.55
C ILE A 275 -6.19 20.20 -2.31
N MET A 276 -6.28 20.35 -3.64
CA MET A 276 -5.16 20.82 -4.46
C MET A 276 -4.79 22.28 -4.13
N GLU A 277 -5.78 23.14 -3.92
CA GLU A 277 -5.59 24.51 -3.48
C GLU A 277 -4.96 24.57 -2.08
N ASP A 278 -5.44 23.75 -1.14
CA ASP A 278 -4.87 23.63 0.20
C ASP A 278 -3.40 23.17 0.14
N TYR A 279 -3.05 22.23 -0.75
CA TYR A 279 -1.65 21.86 -1.00
C TYR A 279 -0.83 23.01 -1.58
N ALA A 280 -1.37 23.72 -2.59
CA ALA A 280 -0.68 24.85 -3.22
C ALA A 280 -0.39 25.99 -2.24
N ASN A 281 -1.25 26.18 -1.24
CA ASN A 281 -1.06 27.20 -0.20
C ASN A 281 -0.16 26.72 0.96
N SER A 282 -0.11 25.41 1.25
CA SER A 282 0.60 24.86 2.41
C SER A 282 1.90 24.09 2.11
N TRP A 283 2.27 23.89 0.84
CA TRP A 283 3.40 23.01 0.46
C TRP A 283 4.73 23.33 1.16
N LYS A 284 5.06 24.62 1.33
CA LYS A 284 6.31 25.04 2.01
C LYS A 284 6.34 24.56 3.46
N TRP A 285 5.22 24.72 4.18
CA TRP A 285 5.07 24.27 5.57
C TRP A 285 5.07 22.75 5.68
N ILE A 286 4.46 22.06 4.72
CA ILE A 286 4.53 20.60 4.63
C ILE A 286 5.99 20.16 4.48
N LEU A 287 6.76 20.78 3.58
CA LEU A 287 8.18 20.46 3.39
C LEU A 287 9.02 20.72 4.65
N ILE A 288 8.78 21.82 5.37
CA ILE A 288 9.44 22.10 6.66
C ILE A 288 9.10 21.01 7.68
N GLY A 289 7.83 20.61 7.79
CA GLY A 289 7.39 19.53 8.67
C GLY A 289 8.07 18.19 8.35
N LEU A 290 8.22 17.85 7.07
CA LEU A 290 8.92 16.63 6.62
C LEU A 290 10.45 16.71 6.83
N ALA A 291 11.05 17.89 6.67
CA ALA A 291 12.46 18.12 6.99
C ALA A 291 12.72 17.97 8.49
N LEU A 292 11.84 18.52 9.33
CA LEU A 292 11.88 18.33 10.78
C LEU A 292 11.71 16.85 11.15
N ALA A 293 10.82 16.12 10.48
CA ALA A 293 10.67 14.67 10.66
C ALA A 293 11.96 13.90 10.39
N THR A 294 12.68 14.29 9.34
CA THR A 294 13.98 13.72 8.97
C THR A 294 15.02 14.01 10.05
N ALA A 295 15.12 15.26 10.51
CA ALA A 295 16.04 15.68 11.55
C ALA A 295 15.77 14.94 12.88
N VAL A 296 14.51 14.84 13.31
CA VAL A 296 14.12 14.13 14.53
C VAL A 296 14.40 12.63 14.40
N SER A 297 14.15 12.02 13.24
CA SER A 297 14.46 10.60 13.00
C SER A 297 15.96 10.31 13.04
N LEU A 298 16.78 11.19 12.45
CA LEU A 298 18.24 11.10 12.53
C LEU A 298 18.74 11.30 13.96
N LEU A 299 18.23 12.31 14.67
CA LEU A 299 18.55 12.55 16.07
C LEU A 299 18.21 11.33 16.93
N PHE A 300 17.04 10.72 16.73
CA PHE A 300 16.64 9.50 17.44
C PHE A 300 17.66 8.36 17.23
N ILE A 301 18.10 8.14 15.99
CA ILE A 301 19.11 7.10 15.69
C ILE A 301 20.49 7.46 16.28
N LEU A 302 20.86 8.74 16.31
CA LEU A 302 22.09 9.16 16.99
C LEU A 302 21.99 8.96 18.50
N LEU A 303 20.84 9.22 19.12
CA LEU A 303 20.62 8.99 20.55
C LEU A 303 20.66 7.49 20.91
N LEU A 304 20.18 6.61 20.02
CA LEU A 304 20.33 5.14 20.14
C LEU A 304 21.79 4.69 20.30
N ARG A 305 22.76 5.51 19.87
CA ARG A 305 24.20 5.22 19.98
C ARG A 305 24.72 5.39 21.41
N PHE A 306 24.33 6.47 22.07
CA PHE A 306 24.96 6.89 23.33
C PHE A 306 24.32 6.20 24.54
N THR A 307 22.99 6.00 24.52
CA THR A 307 22.25 5.49 25.69
C THR A 307 21.05 4.62 25.30
N ALA A 308 21.27 3.54 24.53
CA ALA A 308 20.21 2.60 24.12
C ALA A 308 19.30 2.14 25.29
N PHE A 309 19.89 1.89 26.46
CA PHE A 309 19.14 1.55 27.67
C PHE A 309 18.22 2.68 28.12
N LEU A 310 18.76 3.90 28.33
CA LEU A 310 17.98 5.06 28.76
C LEU A 310 16.87 5.37 27.76
N MET A 311 17.20 5.34 26.47
CA MET A 311 16.27 5.69 25.41
C MET A 311 15.07 4.75 25.34
N VAL A 312 15.26 3.43 25.49
CA VAL A 312 14.14 2.48 25.54
C VAL A 312 13.21 2.80 26.70
N TRP A 313 13.75 3.09 27.88
CA TRP A 313 12.93 3.49 29.04
C TRP A 313 12.26 4.84 28.85
N THR A 314 12.95 5.83 28.26
CA THR A 314 12.37 7.13 27.94
C THR A 314 11.21 6.99 26.94
N VAL A 315 11.36 6.19 25.89
CA VAL A 315 10.30 5.93 24.91
C VAL A 315 9.09 5.27 25.56
N ILE A 316 9.32 4.26 26.41
CA ILE A 316 8.27 3.61 27.19
C ILE A 316 7.55 4.63 28.09
N ALA A 317 8.31 5.44 28.84
CA ALA A 317 7.76 6.46 29.73
C ALA A 317 6.95 7.50 28.96
N CYS A 318 7.47 8.01 27.84
CA CYS A 318 6.77 8.98 26.98
C CYS A 318 5.43 8.46 26.48
N VAL A 319 5.34 7.17 26.13
CA VAL A 319 4.09 6.57 25.63
C VAL A 319 3.08 6.41 26.75
N VAL A 320 3.51 5.91 27.91
CA VAL A 320 2.66 5.83 29.10
C VAL A 320 2.14 7.22 29.47
N SER A 321 3.02 8.23 29.50
CA SER A 321 2.63 9.62 29.77
C SER A 321 1.67 10.18 28.72
N ALA A 322 1.86 9.87 27.43
CA ALA A 322 0.98 10.34 26.36
C ALA A 322 -0.42 9.70 26.44
N LEU A 323 -0.50 8.39 26.73
CA LEU A 323 -1.77 7.70 26.95
C LEU A 323 -2.48 8.24 28.19
N GLY A 324 -1.75 8.39 29.31
CA GLY A 324 -2.28 8.97 30.54
C GLY A 324 -2.77 10.41 30.35
N TYR A 325 -2.03 11.24 29.60
CA TYR A 325 -2.48 12.58 29.23
C TYR A 325 -3.74 12.56 28.36
N GLY A 326 -3.83 11.64 27.41
CA GLY A 326 -5.03 11.44 26.59
C GLY A 326 -6.26 11.06 27.41
N ILE A 327 -6.09 10.17 28.41
CA ILE A 327 -7.16 9.80 29.35
C ILE A 327 -7.59 11.01 30.17
N TRP A 328 -6.62 11.78 30.70
CA TRP A 328 -6.90 13.01 31.43
C TRP A 328 -7.64 14.04 30.57
N LEU A 329 -7.23 14.25 29.31
CA LEU A 329 -7.88 15.17 28.38
C LEU A 329 -9.32 14.73 28.08
N CYS A 330 -9.53 13.44 27.84
CA CYS A 330 -10.87 12.89 27.61
C CYS A 330 -11.77 13.04 28.84
N TYR A 331 -11.22 12.79 30.04
CA TYR A 331 -11.93 13.01 31.30
C TYR A 331 -12.29 14.48 31.50
N TRP A 332 -11.37 15.40 31.20
CA TRP A 332 -11.60 16.83 31.30
C TRP A 332 -12.74 17.30 30.40
N GLU A 333 -12.69 16.95 29.11
CA GLU A 333 -13.74 17.32 28.15
C GLU A 333 -15.08 16.64 28.45
N TYR A 334 -15.06 15.36 28.85
CA TYR A 334 -16.26 14.66 29.33
C TYR A 334 -16.88 15.41 30.51
N SER A 335 -16.10 15.79 31.52
CA SER A 335 -16.59 16.51 32.70
C SER A 335 -17.11 17.91 32.36
N SER A 336 -16.52 18.59 31.37
CA SER A 336 -16.92 19.91 30.89
C SER A 336 -18.26 19.84 30.15
N LEU A 337 -18.39 18.90 29.21
CA LEU A 337 -19.60 18.71 28.39
C LEU A 337 -20.74 18.07 29.18
N SER A 338 -20.46 17.15 30.10
CA SER A 338 -21.47 16.53 30.97
C SER A 338 -22.06 17.53 31.95
N ARG A 339 -21.33 18.58 32.33
CA ARG A 339 -21.87 19.70 33.14
C ARG A 339 -22.79 20.64 32.35
N ARG A 340 -22.70 20.64 31.01
CA ARG A 340 -23.53 21.49 30.12
C ARG A 340 -24.77 20.78 29.55
N SER A 341 -24.85 19.45 29.64
CA SER A 341 -25.81 18.63 28.88
C SER A 341 -26.87 17.96 29.79
N GLU A 342 -27.80 18.73 30.36
CA GLU A 342 -28.97 18.18 31.08
C GLU A 342 -30.10 17.65 30.15
N VAL A 343 -30.00 17.76 28.82
CA VAL A 343 -31.02 17.23 27.91
C VAL A 343 -30.57 15.91 27.27
N LYS A 344 -31.04 14.80 27.85
CA LYS A 344 -30.90 13.42 27.32
C LYS A 344 -31.72 13.28 26.03
N VAL A 345 -31.08 13.33 24.86
CA VAL A 345 -31.70 12.81 23.61
C VAL A 345 -31.26 11.37 23.40
N VAL A 346 -32.23 10.46 23.53
CA VAL A 346 -32.13 9.02 23.33
C VAL A 346 -31.79 8.70 21.87
N LEU A 347 -30.98 7.65 21.72
CA LEU A 347 -30.31 7.22 20.50
C LEU A 347 -31.26 6.49 19.54
N SER A 348 -31.99 7.21 18.69
CA SER A 348 -32.66 6.60 17.53
C SER A 348 -33.17 7.65 16.55
N ASP A 349 -32.25 8.31 15.84
CA ASP A 349 -32.35 8.61 14.40
C ASP A 349 -31.17 9.49 13.99
N ALA A 350 -30.06 8.89 13.58
CA ALA A 350 -29.01 9.61 12.88
C ALA A 350 -28.25 8.63 12.00
N GLY A 351 -28.59 8.61 10.72
CA GLY A 351 -27.76 7.98 9.70
C GLY A 351 -26.33 8.53 9.79
N PHE A 352 -25.36 7.69 9.42
CA PHE A 352 -23.94 8.04 9.34
C PHE A 352 -23.74 9.38 8.59
N THR A 353 -23.51 10.46 9.31
CA THR A 353 -23.03 11.73 8.74
C THR A 353 -21.52 11.75 8.89
N ALA A 354 -20.79 12.07 7.83
CA ALA A 354 -19.32 12.07 7.82
C ALA A 354 -18.70 13.31 8.51
N ASP A 355 -19.46 14.00 9.36
CA ASP A 355 -19.02 15.23 10.00
C ASP A 355 -18.54 14.95 11.44
N LEU A 356 -17.23 14.76 11.58
CA LEU A 356 -16.57 14.38 12.83
C LEU A 356 -16.80 15.41 13.95
N SER A 357 -17.08 16.67 13.59
CA SER A 357 -17.35 17.77 14.52
C SER A 357 -18.59 17.51 15.39
N VAL A 358 -19.61 16.84 14.84
CA VAL A 358 -20.85 16.48 15.55
C VAL A 358 -20.58 15.41 16.61
N TYR A 359 -19.69 14.47 16.32
CA TYR A 359 -19.30 13.43 17.27
C TYR A 359 -18.44 13.98 18.41
N LEU A 360 -17.54 14.93 18.13
CA LEU A 360 -16.67 15.55 19.13
C LEU A 360 -17.42 16.49 20.11
N GLN A 361 -18.61 16.97 19.76
CA GLN A 361 -19.43 17.80 20.64
C GLN A 361 -20.24 16.98 21.67
N ARG A 362 -20.30 15.65 21.55
CA ARG A 362 -21.15 14.80 22.40
C ARG A 362 -20.38 14.26 23.61
N SER A 363 -20.90 14.43 24.82
CA SER A 363 -20.23 13.92 26.04
C SER A 363 -19.98 12.41 26.01
N GLN A 364 -20.90 11.63 25.43
CA GLN A 364 -20.80 10.17 25.33
C GLN A 364 -19.61 9.69 24.49
N THR A 365 -19.16 10.46 23.49
CA THR A 365 -18.01 10.05 22.65
C THR A 365 -16.70 10.16 23.41
N TRP A 366 -16.52 11.22 24.22
CA TRP A 366 -15.37 11.38 25.10
C TRP A 366 -15.29 10.27 26.16
N LEU A 367 -16.43 9.80 26.68
CA LEU A 367 -16.48 8.64 27.58
C LEU A 367 -16.01 7.36 26.89
N ILE A 368 -16.46 7.11 25.64
CA ILE A 368 -16.01 5.95 24.85
C ILE A 368 -14.51 6.03 24.58
N PHE A 369 -13.99 7.19 24.16
CA PHE A 369 -12.55 7.38 23.94
C PHE A 369 -11.74 7.16 25.21
N MET A 370 -12.20 7.65 26.35
CA MET A 370 -11.55 7.41 27.65
C MET A 370 -11.46 5.91 27.97
N ILE A 371 -12.56 5.15 27.83
CA ILE A 371 -12.56 3.69 28.09
C ILE A 371 -11.59 2.96 27.15
N LEU A 372 -11.59 3.32 25.86
CA LEU A 372 -10.67 2.73 24.88
C LEU A 372 -9.20 3.03 25.21
N LEU A 373 -8.88 4.25 25.63
CA LEU A 373 -7.52 4.63 26.01
C LEU A 373 -7.06 3.92 27.29
N CYS A 374 -7.92 3.77 28.29
CA CYS A 374 -7.62 2.99 29.50
C CYS A 374 -7.35 1.52 29.17
N ALA A 375 -8.16 0.91 28.30
CA ALA A 375 -7.94 -0.46 27.84
C ALA A 375 -6.62 -0.60 27.08
N ALA A 376 -6.30 0.36 26.20
CA ALA A 376 -5.05 0.39 25.45
C ALA A 376 -3.83 0.52 26.37
N GLU A 377 -3.88 1.39 27.38
CA GLU A 377 -2.81 1.55 28.37
C GLU A 377 -2.60 0.28 29.20
N ALA A 378 -3.68 -0.36 29.67
CA ALA A 378 -3.58 -1.62 30.40
C ALA A 378 -2.93 -2.73 29.57
N VAL A 379 -3.35 -2.90 28.31
CA VAL A 379 -2.74 -3.86 27.38
C VAL A 379 -1.26 -3.54 27.15
N PHE A 380 -0.91 -2.27 26.97
CA PHE A 380 0.47 -1.84 26.77
C PHE A 380 1.36 -2.19 27.97
N VAL A 381 0.92 -1.91 29.19
CA VAL A 381 1.65 -2.26 30.42
C VAL A 381 1.82 -3.77 30.55
N VAL A 382 0.78 -4.57 30.27
CA VAL A 382 0.85 -6.03 30.30
C VAL A 382 1.91 -6.55 29.33
N VAL A 383 1.94 -6.05 28.09
CA VAL A 383 2.97 -6.42 27.09
C VAL A 383 4.37 -6.10 27.60
N LEU A 384 4.59 -4.92 28.20
CA LEU A 384 5.90 -4.54 28.75
C LEU A 384 6.36 -5.47 29.88
N VAL A 385 5.44 -5.87 30.77
CA VAL A 385 5.74 -6.82 31.85
C VAL A 385 6.18 -8.17 31.29
N PHE A 386 5.50 -8.68 30.26
CA PHE A 386 5.90 -9.93 29.60
C PHE A 386 7.26 -9.84 28.89
N LEU A 387 7.59 -8.70 28.30
CA LEU A 387 8.83 -8.52 27.54
C LEU A 387 10.05 -8.15 28.41
N ARG A 388 9.86 -7.84 29.71
CA ARG A 388 10.90 -7.29 30.61
C ARG A 388 12.24 -8.04 30.58
N SER A 389 12.21 -9.37 30.58
CA SER A 389 13.42 -10.21 30.65
C SER A 389 14.18 -10.22 29.32
N ARG A 390 13.49 -9.95 28.21
CA ARG A 390 14.02 -9.98 26.85
C ARG A 390 14.47 -8.60 26.36
N LEU A 391 13.97 -7.53 26.99
CA LEU A 391 14.40 -6.16 26.74
C LEU A 391 15.92 -5.99 26.92
N SER A 392 16.54 -6.65 27.90
CA SER A 392 17.99 -6.53 28.14
C SER A 392 18.84 -7.03 26.96
N ILE A 393 18.49 -8.20 26.38
CA ILE A 393 19.19 -8.74 25.20
C ILE A 393 18.96 -7.84 23.99
N THR A 394 17.71 -7.40 23.81
CA THR A 394 17.35 -6.54 22.70
C THR A 394 18.14 -5.24 22.79
N VAL A 395 18.23 -4.60 23.96
CA VAL A 395 19.04 -3.39 24.18
C VAL A 395 20.52 -3.61 23.81
N ALA A 396 21.08 -4.78 24.08
CA ALA A 396 22.46 -5.09 23.69
C ALA A 396 22.62 -5.21 22.17
N LEU A 397 21.73 -5.91 21.49
CA LEU A 397 21.73 -6.00 20.02
C LEU A 397 21.39 -4.66 19.37
N LEU A 398 20.55 -3.84 20.00
CA LEU A 398 20.28 -2.48 19.58
C LEU A 398 21.55 -1.61 19.69
N LYS A 399 22.30 -1.76 20.77
CA LYS A 399 23.58 -1.05 20.96
C LYS A 399 24.62 -1.46 19.92
N GLU A 400 24.74 -2.75 19.62
CA GLU A 400 25.63 -3.23 18.55
C GLU A 400 25.18 -2.76 17.17
N GLY A 401 23.87 -2.80 16.90
CA GLY A 401 23.27 -2.28 15.66
C GLY A 401 23.53 -0.79 15.46
N SER A 402 23.41 0.02 16.52
CA SER A 402 23.69 1.47 16.43
C SER A 402 25.16 1.76 16.20
N GLN A 403 26.08 0.96 16.74
CA GLN A 403 27.50 1.03 16.42
C GLN A 403 27.80 0.67 14.96
N ALA A 404 27.15 -0.39 14.44
CA ALA A 404 27.30 -0.80 13.04
C ALA A 404 26.81 0.30 12.06
N VAL A 405 25.63 0.86 12.32
CA VAL A 405 25.06 1.98 11.54
C VAL A 405 25.96 3.22 11.64
N GLY A 406 26.51 3.52 12.83
CA GLY A 406 27.45 4.63 13.02
C GLY A 406 28.78 4.43 12.29
N CYS A 407 29.29 3.19 12.23
CA CYS A 407 30.50 2.85 11.48
C CYS A 407 30.29 2.97 9.97
N ILE A 408 29.08 2.66 9.49
CA ILE A 408 28.69 2.75 8.08
C ILE A 408 27.63 3.84 7.90
N ALA A 409 27.97 5.09 8.23
CA ALA A 409 27.04 6.22 8.22
C ALA A 409 26.34 6.44 6.86
N SER A 410 26.94 6.00 5.76
CA SER A 410 26.30 6.02 4.43
C SER A 410 24.99 5.23 4.36
N THR A 411 24.78 4.24 5.24
CA THR A 411 23.53 3.48 5.34
C THR A 411 22.33 4.34 5.73
N LEU A 412 22.54 5.47 6.45
CA LEU A 412 21.48 6.40 6.84
C LEU A 412 20.92 7.20 5.65
N PHE A 413 21.73 7.41 4.61
CA PHE A 413 21.31 8.13 3.40
C PHE A 413 20.71 7.19 2.35
N TYR A 414 20.95 5.87 2.47
CA TYR A 414 20.47 4.87 1.50
C TYR A 414 18.94 4.80 1.32
N PRO A 415 18.10 5.07 2.34
CA PRO A 415 16.66 5.21 2.14
C PRO A 415 16.28 6.26 1.11
N LEU A 416 17.03 7.36 0.96
CA LEU A 416 16.75 8.38 -0.05
C LEU A 416 16.91 7.82 -1.47
N VAL A 417 17.94 7.00 -1.69
CA VAL A 417 18.15 6.30 -2.97
C VAL A 417 17.01 5.32 -3.24
N THR A 418 16.58 4.59 -2.22
CA THR A 418 15.44 3.66 -2.31
C THR A 418 14.15 4.42 -2.64
N PHE A 419 13.88 5.53 -1.96
CA PHE A 419 12.71 6.37 -2.23
C PHE A 419 12.72 6.97 -3.63
N LEU A 420 13.89 7.39 -4.13
CA LEU A 420 14.02 7.86 -5.50
C LEU A 420 13.60 6.78 -6.50
N PHE A 421 14.10 5.55 -6.35
CA PHE A 421 13.71 4.44 -7.22
C PHE A 421 12.21 4.11 -7.11
N LEU A 422 11.66 4.06 -5.90
CA LEU A 422 10.23 3.82 -5.70
C LEU A 422 9.39 4.93 -6.34
N ALA A 423 9.77 6.19 -6.19
CA ALA A 423 9.07 7.34 -6.77
C ALA A 423 9.08 7.28 -8.31
N VAL A 424 10.22 6.96 -8.93
CA VAL A 424 10.31 6.77 -10.39
C VAL A 424 9.37 5.65 -10.86
N CYS A 425 9.35 4.51 -10.17
CA CYS A 425 8.44 3.41 -10.54
C CYS A 425 6.96 3.77 -10.36
N VAL A 426 6.59 4.39 -9.23
CA VAL A 426 5.19 4.78 -8.95
C VAL A 426 4.72 5.84 -9.94
N SER A 427 5.54 6.86 -10.21
CA SER A 427 5.21 7.90 -11.18
C SER A 427 5.04 7.34 -12.60
N TYR A 428 5.95 6.48 -13.05
CA TYR A 428 5.83 5.81 -14.34
C TYR A 428 4.53 5.00 -14.45
N ALA A 429 4.19 4.21 -13.41
CA ALA A 429 2.97 3.41 -13.38
C ALA A 429 1.70 4.27 -13.31
N ALA A 430 1.73 5.38 -12.57
CA ALA A 430 0.61 6.32 -12.44
C ALA A 430 0.34 7.03 -13.76
N VAL A 431 1.38 7.57 -14.42
CA VAL A 431 1.26 8.20 -15.75
C VAL A 431 0.73 7.17 -16.75
N THR A 432 1.32 5.98 -16.81
CA THR A 432 0.84 4.90 -17.70
C THR A 432 -0.62 4.55 -17.44
N ALA A 433 -1.05 4.45 -16.18
CA ALA A 433 -2.44 4.18 -15.82
C ALA A 433 -3.39 5.30 -16.29
N VAL A 434 -3.02 6.58 -16.12
CA VAL A 434 -3.84 7.73 -16.56
C VAL A 434 -3.99 7.75 -18.08
N PHE A 435 -2.90 7.51 -18.81
CA PHE A 435 -2.91 7.48 -20.27
C PHE A 435 -3.67 6.26 -20.81
N LEU A 436 -3.55 5.10 -20.16
CA LEU A 436 -4.33 3.91 -20.50
C LEU A 436 -5.83 4.12 -20.24
N ALA A 437 -6.19 4.73 -19.12
CA ALA A 437 -7.58 5.06 -18.78
C ALA A 437 -8.20 6.11 -19.73
N SER A 438 -7.37 6.95 -20.35
CA SER A 438 -7.80 7.97 -21.32
C SER A 438 -7.59 7.54 -22.78
N SER A 439 -7.22 6.28 -23.00
CA SER A 439 -7.05 5.71 -24.34
C SER A 439 -8.41 5.29 -24.90
N GLY A 440 -8.72 5.73 -26.13
CA GLY A 440 -10.06 5.61 -26.68
C GLY A 440 -10.39 6.72 -27.67
N ASN A 441 -10.96 6.36 -28.81
CA ASN A 441 -11.57 7.33 -29.73
C ASN A 441 -13.00 7.64 -29.29
N ALA A 442 -13.54 8.77 -29.71
CA ALA A 442 -14.92 9.10 -29.40
C ALA A 442 -15.87 8.15 -30.14
N VAL A 443 -16.63 7.33 -29.39
CA VAL A 443 -17.64 6.43 -29.93
C VAL A 443 -19.01 7.09 -29.76
N TYR A 444 -19.78 7.15 -30.84
CA TYR A 444 -21.12 7.72 -30.86
C TYR A 444 -22.14 6.60 -31.07
N LYS A 445 -23.26 6.67 -30.36
CA LYS A 445 -24.35 5.68 -30.43
C LYS A 445 -25.68 6.34 -30.77
N VAL A 446 -26.55 5.56 -31.41
CA VAL A 446 -27.92 5.96 -31.72
C VAL A 446 -28.78 5.89 -30.45
N VAL A 447 -29.28 7.06 -30.04
CA VAL A 447 -30.26 7.23 -28.96
C VAL A 447 -31.62 7.49 -29.62
N PRO A 448 -32.54 6.51 -29.60
CA PRO A 448 -33.86 6.68 -30.18
C PRO A 448 -34.75 7.53 -29.26
N SER A 449 -35.73 8.21 -29.87
CA SER A 449 -36.85 8.85 -29.17
C SER A 449 -37.92 7.84 -28.74
N ASP A 450 -38.07 6.75 -29.49
CA ASP A 450 -38.98 5.64 -29.21
C ASP A 450 -38.24 4.41 -28.69
N GLU A 451 -38.72 3.81 -27.59
CA GLU A 451 -38.11 2.62 -26.97
C GLU A 451 -38.15 1.37 -27.87
N ARG A 452 -38.99 1.37 -28.93
CA ARG A 452 -39.17 0.23 -29.84
C ARG A 452 -38.27 0.27 -31.09
N CYS A 453 -37.29 1.18 -31.14
CA CYS A 453 -36.40 1.32 -32.29
C CYS A 453 -35.38 0.16 -32.40
N ALA A 454 -35.32 -0.49 -33.55
CA ALA A 454 -34.38 -1.59 -33.83
C ALA A 454 -32.90 -1.17 -33.86
N TYR A 455 -32.62 0.13 -34.05
CA TYR A 455 -31.25 0.68 -34.12
C TYR A 455 -30.76 1.27 -32.79
N ALA A 456 -31.46 1.04 -31.68
CA ALA A 456 -31.04 1.51 -30.37
C ALA A 456 -29.62 1.00 -30.04
N ASN A 457 -28.75 1.88 -29.51
CA ASN A 457 -27.37 1.57 -29.10
C ASN A 457 -26.39 1.12 -30.20
N VAL A 458 -26.78 1.22 -31.48
CA VAL A 458 -25.88 0.96 -32.62
C VAL A 458 -24.88 2.11 -32.79
N THR A 459 -23.64 1.82 -33.19
CA THR A 459 -22.60 2.82 -33.45
C THR A 459 -22.94 3.65 -34.69
N CYS A 460 -22.69 4.96 -34.61
CA CYS A 460 -23.02 5.91 -35.66
C CYS A 460 -21.92 6.97 -35.83
N SER A 461 -21.91 7.67 -36.97
CA SER A 461 -21.03 8.80 -37.21
C SER A 461 -21.85 10.08 -37.32
N PRO A 462 -21.62 11.11 -36.47
CA PRO A 462 -22.40 12.34 -36.48
C PRO A 462 -22.45 13.04 -37.84
N LYS A 463 -21.37 12.92 -38.65
CA LYS A 463 -21.26 13.58 -39.96
C LYS A 463 -22.21 13.01 -41.00
N ASN A 464 -22.44 11.70 -40.97
CA ASN A 464 -23.20 11.00 -42.01
C ASN A 464 -24.59 10.55 -41.52
N PHE A 465 -24.88 10.74 -40.24
CA PHE A 465 -26.10 10.21 -39.61
C PHE A 465 -27.39 10.66 -40.30
N SER A 466 -27.47 11.93 -40.72
CA SER A 466 -28.64 12.49 -41.42
C SER A 466 -28.93 11.85 -42.79
N GLN A 467 -27.94 11.18 -43.39
CA GLN A 467 -28.06 10.51 -44.68
C GLN A 467 -28.37 9.02 -44.56
N THR A 468 -28.43 8.49 -43.33
CA THR A 468 -28.68 7.06 -43.09
C THR A 468 -30.17 6.75 -42.98
N ASN A 469 -30.55 5.53 -43.35
CA ASN A 469 -31.93 5.02 -43.19
C ASN A 469 -32.39 4.93 -41.72
N VAL A 470 -31.48 5.12 -40.75
CA VAL A 470 -31.81 5.13 -39.33
C VAL A 470 -32.73 6.30 -38.98
N SER A 471 -32.47 7.48 -39.55
CA SER A 471 -33.29 8.67 -39.31
C SER A 471 -34.69 8.57 -39.92
N SER A 472 -34.88 7.77 -40.98
CA SER A 472 -36.18 7.52 -41.60
C SER A 472 -36.96 6.40 -40.89
N VAL A 473 -36.28 5.36 -40.39
CA VAL A 473 -36.93 4.22 -39.69
C VAL A 473 -37.28 4.58 -38.25
N CYS A 474 -36.39 5.31 -37.56
CA CYS A 474 -36.61 5.79 -36.21
C CYS A 474 -36.63 7.32 -36.21
N SER A 475 -37.84 7.87 -36.39
CA SER A 475 -38.08 9.31 -36.43
C SER A 475 -37.69 9.97 -35.11
N GLY A 476 -36.70 10.87 -35.13
CA GLY A 476 -36.18 11.54 -33.92
C GLY A 476 -35.02 10.82 -33.23
N SER A 477 -34.48 9.74 -33.82
CA SER A 477 -33.23 9.12 -33.37
C SER A 477 -32.03 10.07 -33.54
N ARG A 478 -31.05 9.97 -32.64
CA ARG A 478 -29.90 10.88 -32.60
C ARG A 478 -28.60 10.13 -32.43
N CYS A 479 -27.55 10.59 -33.11
CA CYS A 479 -26.19 10.09 -32.91
C CYS A 479 -25.48 10.94 -31.86
N LEU A 480 -25.41 10.45 -30.62
CA LEU A 480 -24.78 11.16 -29.50
C LEU A 480 -23.47 10.48 -29.11
N PHE A 481 -22.50 11.27 -28.66
CA PHE A 481 -21.31 10.73 -28.01
C PHE A 481 -21.75 9.82 -26.86
N ALA A 482 -21.13 8.64 -26.72
CA ALA A 482 -21.48 7.67 -25.70
C ALA A 482 -20.34 7.44 -24.70
N PHE A 483 -19.13 7.19 -25.21
CA PHE A 483 -17.93 7.05 -24.39
C PHE A 483 -16.67 7.10 -25.27
N TYR A 484 -15.51 7.23 -24.63
CA TYR A 484 -14.22 7.03 -25.29
C TYR A 484 -13.87 5.55 -25.31
N GLY A 485 -13.74 4.96 -26.50
CA GLY A 485 -13.43 3.55 -26.68
C GLY A 485 -12.94 3.25 -28.10
N GLY A 486 -12.83 1.97 -28.45
CA GLY A 486 -12.44 1.58 -29.79
C GLY A 486 -12.65 0.09 -30.02
N GLU A 487 -12.70 -0.30 -31.29
CA GLU A 487 -12.85 -1.70 -31.70
C GLU A 487 -11.50 -2.39 -31.97
N SER A 488 -10.38 -1.65 -31.91
CA SER A 488 -9.06 -2.25 -32.11
C SER A 488 -8.71 -3.21 -30.97
N LEU A 489 -7.84 -4.19 -31.26
CA LEU A 489 -7.37 -5.17 -30.27
C LEU A 489 -6.87 -4.49 -28.99
N TYR A 490 -6.13 -3.39 -29.12
CA TYR A 490 -5.66 -2.59 -27.99
C TYR A 490 -6.79 -2.16 -27.04
N HIS A 491 -7.89 -1.62 -27.55
CA HIS A 491 -9.01 -1.14 -26.73
C HIS A 491 -9.76 -2.29 -26.04
N ARG A 492 -9.85 -3.45 -26.71
CA ARG A 492 -10.45 -4.66 -26.12
C ARG A 492 -9.67 -5.19 -24.91
N TYR A 493 -8.35 -4.99 -24.88
CA TYR A 493 -7.47 -5.47 -23.81
C TYR A 493 -7.06 -4.40 -22.80
N ILE A 494 -7.69 -3.20 -22.77
CA ILE A 494 -7.36 -2.13 -21.80
C ILE A 494 -7.39 -2.62 -20.34
N LEU A 495 -8.38 -3.43 -19.95
CA LEU A 495 -8.46 -3.98 -18.61
C LEU A 495 -7.26 -4.89 -18.29
N LEU A 496 -6.85 -5.73 -19.25
CA LEU A 496 -5.66 -6.58 -19.10
C LEU A 496 -4.40 -5.72 -18.98
N LEU A 497 -4.27 -4.66 -19.78
CA LEU A 497 -3.15 -3.73 -19.71
C LEU A 497 -3.08 -3.01 -18.34
N HIS A 498 -4.23 -2.67 -17.74
CA HIS A 498 -4.26 -2.12 -16.38
C HIS A 498 -3.81 -3.14 -15.33
N LEU A 499 -4.20 -4.41 -15.48
CA LEU A 499 -3.75 -5.50 -14.60
C LEU A 499 -2.25 -5.76 -14.77
N VAL A 500 -1.74 -5.72 -16.00
CA VAL A 500 -0.29 -5.84 -16.28
C VAL A 500 0.47 -4.65 -15.69
N ASN A 501 -0.02 -3.42 -15.84
CA ASN A 501 0.57 -2.22 -15.23
C ASN A 501 0.65 -2.34 -13.70
N LEU A 502 -0.43 -2.80 -13.06
CA LEU A 502 -0.48 -3.04 -11.63
C LEU A 502 0.50 -4.14 -11.19
N PHE A 503 0.53 -5.26 -11.92
CA PHE A 503 1.44 -6.35 -11.64
C PHE A 503 2.91 -5.92 -11.75
N MET A 504 3.27 -5.21 -12.82
CA MET A 504 4.62 -4.68 -13.02
C MET A 504 5.00 -3.68 -11.93
N LEU A 505 4.07 -2.81 -11.52
CA LEU A 505 4.28 -1.92 -10.37
C LEU A 505 4.59 -2.73 -9.10
N LEU A 506 3.76 -3.70 -8.73
CA LEU A 506 4.00 -4.54 -7.54
C LEU A 506 5.36 -5.26 -7.62
N TRP A 507 5.71 -5.82 -8.78
CA TRP A 507 6.98 -6.52 -8.93
C TRP A 507 8.19 -5.60 -8.82
N LEU A 508 8.18 -4.44 -9.48
CA LEU A 508 9.27 -3.45 -9.40
C LEU A 508 9.42 -2.89 -7.99
N LEU A 509 8.32 -2.60 -7.28
CA LEU A 509 8.39 -2.15 -5.89
C LEU A 509 9.05 -3.22 -5.00
N ASN A 510 8.63 -4.48 -5.11
CA ASN A 510 9.24 -5.57 -4.35
C ASN A 510 10.71 -5.82 -4.74
N PHE A 511 11.08 -5.64 -6.01
CA PHE A 511 12.46 -5.75 -6.47
C PHE A 511 13.34 -4.67 -5.86
N ILE A 512 12.89 -3.41 -5.86
CA ILE A 512 13.62 -2.29 -5.23
C ILE A 512 13.79 -2.54 -3.73
N LEU A 513 12.75 -3.04 -3.04
CA LEU A 513 12.85 -3.41 -1.64
C LEU A 513 13.82 -4.58 -1.39
N ALA A 514 13.84 -5.58 -2.27
CA ALA A 514 14.79 -6.70 -2.21
C ALA A 514 16.24 -6.21 -2.42
N LEU A 515 16.47 -5.34 -3.39
CA LEU A 515 17.76 -4.69 -3.62
C LEU A 515 18.22 -3.88 -2.40
N ASN A 516 17.31 -3.14 -1.77
CA ASN A 516 17.59 -2.41 -0.54
C ASN A 516 18.03 -3.35 0.60
N GLN A 517 17.26 -4.42 0.84
CA GLN A 517 17.55 -5.40 1.90
C GLN A 517 18.88 -6.13 1.68
N CYS A 518 19.13 -6.64 0.47
CA CYS A 518 20.37 -7.34 0.14
C CYS A 518 21.60 -6.42 0.25
N THR A 519 21.47 -5.17 -0.18
CA THR A 519 22.56 -4.19 -0.13
C THR A 519 22.94 -3.87 1.31
N LEU A 520 21.97 -3.53 2.15
CA LEU A 520 22.18 -3.24 3.57
C LEU A 520 22.73 -4.46 4.32
N ALA A 521 22.17 -5.65 4.08
CA ALA A 521 22.63 -6.87 4.70
C ALA A 521 24.10 -7.16 4.40
N GLY A 522 24.54 -7.01 3.14
CA GLY A 522 25.95 -7.22 2.80
C GLY A 522 26.90 -6.19 3.42
N ALA A 523 26.45 -4.96 3.63
CA ALA A 523 27.23 -3.93 4.32
C ALA A 523 27.38 -4.26 5.82
N PHE A 524 26.27 -4.59 6.50
CA PHE A 524 26.30 -4.94 7.93
C PHE A 524 26.98 -6.29 8.20
N ALA A 525 26.88 -7.26 7.29
CA ALA A 525 27.64 -8.49 7.37
C ALA A 525 29.15 -8.23 7.28
N SER A 526 29.57 -7.29 6.42
CA SER A 526 30.98 -6.88 6.34
C SER A 526 31.47 -6.23 7.65
N TYR A 527 30.60 -5.51 8.36
CA TYR A 527 30.91 -5.00 9.70
C TYR A 527 30.99 -6.11 10.75
N TYR A 528 30.02 -7.04 10.76
CA TYR A 528 29.96 -8.09 11.77
C TYR A 528 31.22 -8.97 11.77
N TRP A 529 31.59 -9.46 10.59
CA TRP A 529 32.70 -10.37 10.38
C TRP A 529 34.09 -9.70 10.38
N ALA A 530 34.18 -8.41 10.72
CA ALA A 530 35.44 -7.74 11.00
C ALA A 530 35.87 -7.99 12.47
N LEU A 531 37.07 -8.50 12.70
CA LEU A 531 37.59 -8.76 14.06
C LEU A 531 37.88 -7.44 14.79
N VAL A 532 38.68 -6.56 14.18
CA VAL A 532 39.02 -5.25 14.76
C VAL A 532 38.18 -4.16 14.10
N LYS A 533 37.17 -3.67 14.82
CA LYS A 533 36.24 -2.63 14.35
C LYS A 533 36.74 -1.25 14.82
N PRO A 534 36.86 -0.21 13.95
CA PRO A 534 36.47 -0.16 12.54
C PRO A 534 37.60 -0.52 11.54
N ARG A 535 38.81 -0.85 12.00
CA ARG A 535 40.00 -0.98 11.14
C ARG A 535 39.88 -2.03 10.03
N ASP A 536 39.26 -3.16 10.32
CA ASP A 536 39.16 -4.30 9.40
C ASP A 536 37.87 -4.25 8.54
N VAL A 537 37.05 -3.21 8.70
CA VAL A 537 35.83 -3.02 7.89
C VAL A 537 36.23 -2.48 6.51
N PRO A 538 35.80 -3.11 5.40
CA PRO A 538 36.19 -2.68 4.06
C PRO A 538 35.68 -1.27 3.76
N GLY A 539 36.46 -0.48 3.02
CA GLY A 539 36.09 0.87 2.58
C GLY A 539 34.82 0.87 1.72
N CYS A 540 33.92 1.83 1.97
CA CYS A 540 32.64 2.00 1.28
C CYS A 540 31.82 0.69 1.14
N PRO A 541 31.53 -0.02 2.25
CA PRO A 541 30.94 -1.36 2.20
C PRO A 541 29.52 -1.36 1.60
N LEU A 542 28.79 -0.25 1.75
CA LEU A 542 27.47 -0.05 1.15
C LEU A 542 27.53 -0.08 -0.39
N TYR A 543 28.41 0.72 -0.99
CA TYR A 543 28.56 0.79 -2.45
C TYR A 543 29.05 -0.55 -3.02
N SER A 544 30.04 -1.17 -2.38
CA SER A 544 30.52 -2.51 -2.78
C SER A 544 29.39 -3.54 -2.71
N SER A 545 28.59 -3.53 -1.63
CA SER A 545 27.43 -4.42 -1.49
C SER A 545 26.37 -4.18 -2.58
N PHE A 546 26.03 -2.92 -2.86
CA PHE A 546 25.08 -2.53 -3.90
C PHE A 546 25.53 -3.02 -5.29
N SER A 547 26.80 -2.77 -5.62
CA SER A 547 27.41 -3.19 -6.88
C SER A 547 27.37 -4.71 -7.05
N ARG A 548 27.70 -5.48 -5.99
CA ARG A 548 27.59 -6.94 -5.99
C ARG A 548 26.14 -7.41 -6.16
N ALA A 549 25.18 -6.77 -5.50
CA ALA A 549 23.76 -7.12 -5.59
C ALA A 549 23.24 -6.98 -7.03
N ILE A 550 23.54 -5.86 -7.70
CA ILE A 550 23.13 -5.63 -9.09
C ILE A 550 23.89 -6.53 -10.07
N ARG A 551 25.23 -6.59 -9.96
CA ARG A 551 26.07 -7.30 -10.94
C ARG A 551 25.87 -8.81 -10.91
N TYR A 552 25.74 -9.40 -9.72
CA TYR A 552 25.72 -10.86 -9.57
C TYR A 552 24.37 -11.42 -9.16
N HIS A 553 23.52 -10.66 -8.46
CA HIS A 553 22.34 -11.21 -7.78
C HIS A 553 20.99 -10.65 -8.26
N THR A 554 20.96 -9.86 -9.34
CA THR A 554 19.71 -9.33 -9.90
C THR A 554 18.69 -10.43 -10.19
N GLY A 555 19.13 -11.60 -10.69
CA GLY A 555 18.24 -12.74 -10.92
C GLY A 555 17.57 -13.28 -9.66
N SER A 556 18.34 -13.45 -8.58
CA SER A 556 17.82 -13.95 -7.30
C SER A 556 16.85 -12.96 -6.64
N LEU A 557 17.17 -11.66 -6.73
CA LEU A 557 16.31 -10.60 -6.24
C LEU A 557 15.02 -10.49 -7.07
N ALA A 558 15.11 -10.62 -8.39
CA ALA A 558 13.96 -10.63 -9.29
C ALA A 558 13.05 -11.84 -9.04
N PHE A 559 13.62 -13.02 -8.82
CA PHE A 559 12.85 -14.22 -8.52
C PHE A 559 12.13 -14.15 -7.17
N GLY A 560 12.84 -13.76 -6.09
CA GLY A 560 12.23 -13.61 -4.77
C GLY A 560 11.11 -12.55 -4.77
N SER A 561 11.35 -11.41 -5.42
CA SER A 561 10.33 -10.35 -5.56
C SER A 561 9.16 -10.74 -6.46
N LEU A 562 9.37 -11.59 -7.47
CA LEU A 562 8.30 -12.11 -8.34
C LEU A 562 7.31 -12.97 -7.55
N ILE A 563 7.82 -13.89 -6.72
CA ILE A 563 6.98 -14.76 -5.87
C ILE A 563 6.09 -13.91 -4.96
N LEU A 564 6.66 -12.86 -4.36
CA LEU A 564 5.92 -11.95 -3.49
C LEU A 564 4.89 -11.13 -4.28
N ALA A 565 5.25 -10.62 -5.46
CA ALA A 565 4.35 -9.84 -6.32
C ALA A 565 3.16 -10.67 -6.84
N LEU A 566 3.38 -11.93 -7.21
CA LEU A 566 2.30 -12.85 -7.61
C LEU A 566 1.31 -13.08 -6.47
N THR A 567 1.83 -13.31 -5.25
CA THR A 567 0.99 -13.49 -4.06
C THR A 567 0.17 -12.24 -3.75
N GLN A 568 0.78 -11.05 -3.88
CA GLN A 568 0.09 -9.77 -3.72
C GLN A 568 -0.97 -9.54 -4.80
N MET A 569 -0.69 -9.90 -6.06
CA MET A 569 -1.64 -9.77 -7.15
C MET A 569 -2.89 -10.62 -6.91
N VAL A 570 -2.73 -11.87 -6.48
CA VAL A 570 -3.86 -12.73 -6.12
C VAL A 570 -4.68 -12.11 -4.98
N ARG A 571 -4.03 -11.57 -3.95
CA ARG A 571 -4.72 -10.88 -2.85
C ARG A 571 -5.55 -9.68 -3.34
N VAL A 572 -4.99 -8.85 -4.22
CA VAL A 572 -5.71 -7.70 -4.80
C VAL A 572 -6.93 -8.16 -5.60
N VAL A 573 -6.79 -9.22 -6.40
CA VAL A 573 -7.91 -9.78 -7.17
C VAL A 573 -8.99 -10.35 -6.24
N LEU A 574 -8.62 -11.07 -5.19
CA LEU A 574 -9.58 -11.60 -4.20
C LEU A 574 -10.34 -10.47 -3.49
N GLU A 575 -9.68 -9.36 -3.17
CA GLU A 575 -10.32 -8.20 -2.56
C GLU A 575 -11.26 -7.47 -3.53
N TYR A 576 -10.88 -7.37 -4.81
CA TYR A 576 -11.75 -6.87 -5.87
C TYR A 576 -13.00 -7.75 -6.05
N LEU A 577 -12.84 -9.07 -6.07
CA LEU A 577 -13.94 -10.02 -6.19
C LEU A 577 -14.88 -9.94 -4.98
N ASP A 578 -14.34 -9.87 -3.77
CA ASP A 578 -15.14 -9.67 -2.55
C ASP A 578 -15.99 -8.40 -2.63
N TYR A 579 -15.38 -7.28 -3.04
CA TYR A 579 -16.08 -6.01 -3.23
C TYR A 579 -17.22 -6.13 -4.26
N ARG A 580 -16.97 -6.79 -5.41
CA ARG A 580 -17.99 -7.00 -6.45
C ARG A 580 -19.10 -7.96 -6.03
N LEU A 581 -18.80 -8.95 -5.17
CA LEU A 581 -19.73 -9.99 -4.75
C LEU A 581 -20.56 -9.61 -3.50
N LYS A 582 -20.36 -8.42 -2.93
CA LYS A 582 -21.20 -7.89 -1.84
C LYS A 582 -22.69 -7.78 -2.20
N GLY A 583 -23.03 -7.69 -3.49
CA GLY A 583 -24.42 -7.73 -3.98
C GLY A 583 -24.98 -9.12 -4.29
N SER A 584 -24.15 -10.18 -4.29
CA SER A 584 -24.56 -11.54 -4.65
C SER A 584 -24.92 -12.38 -3.40
N GLN A 585 -25.95 -13.24 -3.51
CA GLN A 585 -26.47 -14.08 -2.41
C GLN A 585 -25.78 -15.46 -2.29
N ASN A 586 -24.76 -15.78 -3.10
CA ASN A 586 -24.12 -17.10 -3.07
C ASN A 586 -23.21 -17.26 -1.83
N GLY A 587 -23.74 -17.88 -0.77
CA GLY A 587 -23.02 -18.10 0.50
C GLY A 587 -21.72 -18.91 0.37
N CYS A 588 -21.68 -19.92 -0.53
CA CYS A 588 -20.47 -20.72 -0.77
C CYS A 588 -19.32 -19.88 -1.36
N ALA A 589 -19.61 -18.99 -2.31
CA ALA A 589 -18.60 -18.10 -2.90
C ALA A 589 -18.02 -17.13 -1.86
N ARG A 590 -18.86 -16.58 -0.97
CA ARG A 590 -18.41 -15.72 0.13
C ARG A 590 -17.51 -16.46 1.12
N PHE A 591 -17.87 -17.70 1.48
CA PHE A 591 -17.03 -18.52 2.35
C PHE A 591 -15.66 -18.81 1.72
N LEU A 592 -15.62 -19.25 0.46
CA LEU A 592 -14.36 -19.52 -0.25
C LEU A 592 -13.46 -18.28 -0.36
N ILE A 593 -14.03 -17.11 -0.67
CA ILE A 593 -13.27 -15.85 -0.73
C ILE A 593 -12.70 -15.48 0.63
N CYS A 594 -13.47 -15.64 1.70
CA CYS A 594 -13.02 -15.39 3.07
C CYS A 594 -11.83 -16.30 3.46
N CYS A 595 -11.92 -17.59 3.15
CA CYS A 595 -10.85 -18.56 3.40
C CYS A 595 -9.59 -18.21 2.58
N LEU A 596 -9.72 -18.00 1.28
CA LEU A 596 -8.59 -17.68 0.39
C LEU A 596 -7.93 -16.36 0.79
N ARG A 597 -8.69 -15.33 1.16
CA ARG A 597 -8.16 -14.04 1.63
C ARG A 597 -7.24 -14.23 2.84
N SER A 598 -7.69 -15.01 3.82
CA SER A 598 -6.92 -15.31 5.03
C SER A 598 -5.66 -16.13 4.70
N CYS A 599 -5.78 -17.16 3.86
CA CYS A 599 -4.64 -17.99 3.44
C CYS A 599 -3.57 -17.19 2.68
N PHE A 600 -3.98 -16.36 1.72
CA PHE A 600 -3.04 -15.55 0.94
C PHE A 600 -2.43 -14.42 1.76
N TRP A 601 -3.14 -13.88 2.76
CA TRP A 601 -2.57 -12.96 3.73
C TRP A 601 -1.46 -13.62 4.57
N CYS A 602 -1.70 -14.84 5.07
CA CYS A 602 -0.68 -15.62 5.77
C CYS A 602 0.51 -15.96 4.86
N LEU A 603 0.24 -16.37 3.61
CA LEU A 603 1.26 -16.71 2.62
C LEU A 603 2.14 -15.49 2.28
N GLU A 604 1.54 -14.32 2.05
CA GLU A 604 2.28 -13.08 1.80
C GLU A 604 3.24 -12.77 2.96
N HIS A 605 2.78 -12.91 4.20
CA HIS A 605 3.60 -12.67 5.38
C HIS A 605 4.77 -13.67 5.47
N PHE A 606 4.49 -14.96 5.25
CA PHE A 606 5.50 -16.01 5.25
C PHE A 606 6.55 -15.81 4.15
N ILE A 607 6.13 -15.47 2.93
CA ILE A 607 7.03 -15.22 1.79
C ILE A 607 7.89 -13.98 2.07
N ARG A 608 7.32 -12.92 2.65
CA ARG A 608 8.10 -11.73 3.05
C ARG A 608 9.18 -12.09 4.08
N PHE A 609 8.84 -12.90 5.08
CA PHE A 609 9.81 -13.41 6.06
C PHE A 609 10.90 -14.25 5.39
N LEU A 610 10.54 -15.19 4.52
CA LEU A 610 11.50 -16.05 3.83
C LEU A 610 12.44 -15.22 2.93
N ASN A 611 11.89 -14.31 2.14
CA ASN A 611 12.64 -13.42 1.24
C ASN A 611 13.65 -12.58 2.01
N ARG A 612 13.23 -11.90 3.09
CA ARG A 612 14.08 -11.03 3.91
C ARG A 612 15.33 -11.78 4.37
N ASN A 613 15.16 -12.99 4.92
CA ASN A 613 16.25 -13.80 5.41
C ASN A 613 17.09 -14.44 4.29
N ALA A 614 16.47 -14.81 3.17
CA ALA A 614 17.18 -15.31 1.99
C ALA A 614 18.12 -14.24 1.41
N TYR A 615 17.68 -12.98 1.34
CA TYR A 615 18.51 -11.88 0.85
C TYR A 615 19.73 -11.62 1.74
N ILE A 616 19.63 -11.80 3.06
CA ILE A 616 20.79 -11.75 3.96
C ILE A 616 21.79 -12.85 3.61
N MET A 617 21.33 -14.09 3.43
CA MET A 617 22.19 -15.21 3.04
C MET A 617 22.81 -15.04 1.64
N ILE A 618 22.07 -14.47 0.67
CA ILE A 618 22.61 -14.10 -0.65
C ILE A 618 23.72 -13.05 -0.48
N ALA A 619 23.50 -12.04 0.37
CA ALA A 619 24.47 -11.00 0.60
C ALA A 619 25.77 -11.53 1.23
N ILE A 620 25.70 -12.55 2.08
CA ILE A 620 26.88 -13.18 2.70
C ILE A 620 27.56 -14.17 1.74
N TYR A 621 26.82 -15.13 1.18
CA TYR A 621 27.40 -16.27 0.45
C TYR A 621 27.41 -16.13 -1.07
N GLY A 622 26.55 -15.28 -1.62
CA GLY A 622 26.41 -15.13 -3.07
C GLY A 622 25.84 -16.37 -3.78
N LYS A 623 25.03 -17.19 -3.08
CA LYS A 623 24.32 -18.33 -3.66
C LYS A 623 22.99 -17.90 -4.30
N ASN A 624 22.39 -18.80 -5.09
CA ASN A 624 21.07 -18.59 -5.69
C ASN A 624 19.96 -18.52 -4.63
N PHE A 625 18.80 -17.98 -5.02
CA PHE A 625 17.69 -17.72 -4.11
C PHE A 625 17.24 -18.95 -3.34
N CYS A 626 16.93 -20.06 -4.02
CA CYS A 626 16.41 -21.27 -3.38
C CYS A 626 17.38 -21.86 -2.35
N THR A 627 18.69 -21.86 -2.66
CA THR A 627 19.72 -22.38 -1.74
C THR A 627 19.84 -21.48 -0.52
N SER A 628 19.90 -20.16 -0.73
CA SER A 628 19.96 -19.18 0.36
C SER A 628 18.72 -19.19 1.24
N SER A 629 17.50 -19.32 0.67
CA SER A 629 16.26 -19.46 1.43
C SER A 629 16.27 -20.70 2.32
N LYS A 630 16.74 -21.83 1.78
CA LYS A 630 16.82 -23.10 2.52
C LYS A 630 17.82 -23.04 3.67
N GLU A 631 18.99 -22.46 3.45
CA GLU A 631 20.01 -22.29 4.49
C GLU A 631 19.55 -21.30 5.57
N ALA A 632 18.97 -20.16 5.17
CA ALA A 632 18.39 -19.19 6.10
C ALA A 632 17.32 -19.83 6.99
N PHE A 633 16.36 -20.53 6.38
CA PHE A 633 15.25 -21.15 7.10
C PHE A 633 15.72 -22.18 8.13
N ARG A 634 16.71 -23.02 7.77
CA ARG A 634 17.28 -24.02 8.68
C ARG A 634 18.02 -23.38 9.85
N LEU A 635 18.81 -22.34 9.60
CA LEU A 635 19.53 -21.60 10.65
C LEU A 635 18.56 -20.98 11.66
N LEU A 636 17.49 -20.37 11.16
CA LEU A 636 16.47 -19.75 11.99
C LEU A 636 15.65 -20.79 12.78
N MET A 637 15.25 -21.91 12.15
CA MET A 637 14.45 -22.94 12.84
C MET A 637 15.21 -23.62 13.99
N ARG A 638 16.52 -23.79 13.87
CA ARG A 638 17.35 -24.32 14.97
C ARG A 638 17.46 -23.35 16.15
N ASN A 639 17.33 -22.05 15.88
CA ASN A 639 17.40 -20.98 16.89
C ASN A 639 16.04 -20.30 17.14
N VAL A 640 14.92 -20.96 16.81
CA VAL A 640 13.59 -20.35 16.65
C VAL A 640 13.13 -19.53 17.86
N VAL A 641 13.37 -20.01 19.09
CA VAL A 641 12.95 -19.31 20.31
C VAL A 641 13.68 -17.98 20.46
N ARG A 642 14.98 -17.94 20.16
CA ARG A 642 15.79 -16.71 20.22
C ARG A 642 15.36 -15.75 19.11
N VAL A 643 15.13 -16.28 17.91
CA VAL A 643 14.71 -15.52 16.72
C VAL A 643 13.37 -14.84 16.95
N VAL A 644 12.33 -15.62 17.25
CA VAL A 644 10.94 -15.11 17.33
C VAL A 644 10.81 -14.07 18.41
N VAL A 645 11.42 -14.31 19.58
CA VAL A 645 11.33 -13.37 20.69
C VAL A 645 12.04 -12.07 20.36
N LEU A 646 13.26 -12.13 19.80
CA LEU A 646 14.04 -10.94 19.50
C LEU A 646 13.41 -10.07 18.41
N ASP A 647 12.96 -10.70 17.33
CA ASP A 647 12.30 -10.05 16.20
C ASP A 647 11.07 -9.26 16.70
N LYS A 648 10.21 -9.90 17.51
CA LYS A 648 9.00 -9.26 18.04
C LYS A 648 9.28 -8.10 18.99
N VAL A 649 10.29 -8.21 19.87
CA VAL A 649 10.63 -7.09 20.78
C VAL A 649 11.23 -5.92 20.00
N THR A 650 12.13 -6.20 19.05
CA THR A 650 12.76 -5.17 18.23
C THR A 650 11.70 -4.43 17.42
N ASP A 651 10.85 -5.16 16.68
CA ASP A 651 9.77 -4.56 15.88
C ASP A 651 8.82 -3.71 16.73
N PHE A 652 8.47 -4.17 17.94
CA PHE A 652 7.63 -3.41 18.86
C PHE A 652 8.28 -2.09 19.29
N LEU A 653 9.57 -2.12 19.68
CA LEU A 653 10.29 -0.91 20.11
C LEU A 653 10.47 0.09 18.96
N LEU A 654 10.81 -0.40 17.76
CA LEU A 654 10.95 0.46 16.58
C LEU A 654 9.58 1.02 16.15
N PHE A 655 8.51 0.24 16.27
CA PHE A 655 7.14 0.71 16.02
C PHE A 655 6.77 1.85 16.97
N LEU A 656 7.12 1.74 18.24
CA LEU A 656 6.86 2.76 19.24
C LEU A 656 7.60 4.07 18.93
N GLY A 657 8.86 3.97 18.51
CA GLY A 657 9.64 5.10 18.03
C GLY A 657 8.99 5.79 16.82
N LYS A 658 8.51 5.03 15.83
CA LYS A 658 7.78 5.57 14.67
C LYS A 658 6.54 6.35 15.10
N LEU A 659 5.75 5.77 16.02
CA LEU A 659 4.50 6.35 16.51
C LEU A 659 4.74 7.65 17.28
N LEU A 660 5.78 7.70 18.12
CA LEU A 660 6.15 8.91 18.85
C LEU A 660 6.60 10.04 17.91
N ILE A 661 7.44 9.73 16.92
CA ILE A 661 7.92 10.75 15.96
C ILE A 661 6.76 11.27 15.13
N SER A 662 5.97 10.39 14.50
CA SER A 662 4.86 10.82 13.64
C SER A 662 3.72 11.47 14.43
N GLY A 663 3.40 10.94 15.62
CA GLY A 663 2.38 11.48 16.50
C GLY A 663 2.77 12.84 17.06
N GLY A 664 4.01 13.01 17.55
CA GLY A 664 4.51 14.28 18.06
C GLY A 664 4.52 15.38 16.99
N LEU A 665 4.95 15.04 15.76
CA LEU A 665 4.90 15.96 14.62
C LEU A 665 3.46 16.25 14.17
N GLY A 666 2.57 15.26 14.20
CA GLY A 666 1.15 15.44 13.92
C GLY A 666 0.50 16.42 14.90
N VAL A 667 0.76 16.26 16.20
CA VAL A 667 0.29 17.20 17.24
C VAL A 667 0.85 18.59 17.00
N LEU A 668 2.15 18.73 16.78
CA LEU A 668 2.79 20.03 16.48
C LEU A 668 2.16 20.69 15.23
N THR A 669 1.93 19.90 14.19
CA THR A 669 1.29 20.35 12.94
C THR A 669 -0.16 20.80 13.17
N PHE A 670 -0.90 20.08 14.01
CA PHE A 670 -2.27 20.46 14.39
C PHE A 670 -2.29 21.80 15.13
N PHE A 671 -1.41 22.01 16.11
CA PHE A 671 -1.30 23.27 16.84
C PHE A 671 -0.93 24.44 15.91
N PHE A 672 -0.04 24.19 14.95
CA PHE A 672 0.38 25.17 13.95
C PHE A 672 -0.78 25.58 13.02
N PHE A 673 -1.39 24.64 12.29
CA PHE A 673 -2.48 24.98 11.34
C PHE A 673 -3.78 25.41 12.04
N SER A 674 -3.98 25.05 13.32
CA SER A 674 -5.13 25.54 14.11
C SER A 674 -4.92 26.95 14.70
N ARG A 675 -3.82 27.64 14.37
CA ARG A 675 -3.47 29.00 14.85
C ARG A 675 -3.41 29.11 16.38
N ARG A 676 -3.17 28.00 17.08
CA ARG A 676 -3.09 27.94 18.54
C ARG A 676 -1.73 28.39 19.07
N ILE A 677 -0.74 28.56 18.19
CA ILE A 677 0.60 29.04 18.51
C ILE A 677 0.63 30.57 18.34
N PRO A 678 0.67 31.37 19.43
CA PRO A 678 0.47 32.82 19.36
C PRO A 678 1.54 33.55 18.54
N PHE A 679 2.77 33.02 18.45
CA PHE A 679 3.88 33.66 17.73
C PHE A 679 3.92 33.39 16.21
N LEU A 680 3.08 32.49 15.68
CA LEU A 680 3.06 32.13 14.25
C LEU A 680 1.72 32.43 13.57
N GLN A 681 0.79 33.12 14.24
CA GLN A 681 -0.59 33.25 13.74
C GLN A 681 -0.70 33.96 12.39
N GLU A 682 0.19 34.93 12.11
CA GLU A 682 0.20 35.71 10.87
C GLU A 682 0.76 34.94 9.67
N GLU A 683 1.59 33.93 9.90
CA GLU A 683 2.27 33.13 8.87
C GLU A 683 1.46 31.89 8.43
N VAL A 684 0.33 31.60 9.11
CA VAL A 684 -0.48 30.40 8.84
C VAL A 684 -1.43 30.63 7.66
N PRO A 685 -1.32 29.84 6.57
CA PRO A 685 -2.17 30.00 5.40
C PRO A 685 -3.65 29.75 5.73
N VAL A 686 -4.55 30.43 5.03
CA VAL A 686 -5.99 30.14 5.09
C VAL A 686 -6.24 28.87 4.28
N LEU A 687 -6.85 27.87 4.92
CA LEU A 687 -7.09 26.54 4.35
C LEU A 687 -8.58 26.22 4.41
N HIS A 688 -9.09 25.53 3.40
CA HIS A 688 -10.46 24.99 3.42
C HIS A 688 -10.52 23.80 4.38
N HIS A 689 -9.55 22.90 4.26
CA HIS A 689 -9.49 21.65 5.01
C HIS A 689 -8.17 21.50 5.76
N VAL A 690 -8.12 22.00 7.01
CA VAL A 690 -6.95 21.88 7.90
C VAL A 690 -6.45 20.44 8.07
N TRP A 691 -7.33 19.45 7.96
CA TRP A 691 -6.99 18.04 8.10
C TRP A 691 -6.10 17.53 6.95
N VAL A 692 -6.11 18.16 5.77
CA VAL A 692 -5.34 17.72 4.59
C VAL A 692 -3.83 17.84 4.83
N PRO A 693 -3.26 19.03 5.11
CA PRO A 693 -1.84 19.15 5.39
C PRO A 693 -1.45 18.45 6.70
N LEU A 694 -2.35 18.40 7.69
CA LEU A 694 -2.13 17.64 8.92
C LEU A 694 -1.91 16.14 8.66
N LEU A 695 -2.82 15.50 7.92
CA LEU A 695 -2.68 14.08 7.57
C LEU A 695 -1.47 13.86 6.68
N THR A 696 -1.16 14.80 5.78
CA THR A 696 0.01 14.71 4.91
C THR A 696 1.31 14.71 5.71
N VAL A 697 1.51 15.65 6.63
CA VAL A 697 2.72 15.72 7.45
C VAL A 697 2.79 14.55 8.42
N THR A 698 1.67 14.14 9.01
CA THR A 698 1.63 12.97 9.92
C THR A 698 1.95 11.67 9.18
N PHE A 699 1.36 11.44 8.01
CA PHE A 699 1.63 10.26 7.20
C PHE A 699 3.05 10.30 6.62
N GLY A 700 3.47 11.45 6.09
CA GLY A 700 4.82 11.64 5.54
C GLY A 700 5.91 11.47 6.60
N SER A 701 5.71 11.99 7.81
CA SER A 701 6.63 11.77 8.94
C SER A 701 6.69 10.31 9.37
N TYR A 702 5.55 9.59 9.36
CA TYR A 702 5.54 8.13 9.58
C TYR A 702 6.33 7.38 8.50
N VAL A 703 6.17 7.73 7.22
CA VAL A 703 6.91 7.13 6.11
C VAL A 703 8.41 7.38 6.25
N ILE A 704 8.81 8.61 6.59
CA ILE A 704 10.21 8.99 6.83
C ILE A 704 10.78 8.19 7.99
N ALA A 705 10.12 8.21 9.16
CA ALA A 705 10.55 7.45 10.33
C ALA A 705 10.67 5.97 9.99
N ASN A 706 9.66 5.40 9.30
CA ASN A 706 9.68 4.01 8.89
C ASN A 706 10.88 3.66 8.01
N ALA A 707 11.27 4.52 7.07
CA ALA A 707 12.46 4.31 6.24
C ALA A 707 13.74 4.24 7.07
N PHE A 708 13.95 5.22 7.95
CA PHE A 708 15.12 5.27 8.83
C PHE A 708 15.20 4.07 9.77
N PHE A 709 14.09 3.74 10.43
CA PHE A 709 14.00 2.56 11.30
C PHE A 709 14.13 1.24 10.54
N ASN A 710 13.72 1.17 9.28
CA ASN A 710 13.87 -0.04 8.47
C ASN A 710 15.35 -0.35 8.16
N VAL A 711 16.21 0.66 7.97
CA VAL A 711 17.67 0.44 7.86
C VAL A 711 18.19 -0.29 9.09
N TYR A 712 17.74 0.20 10.24
CA TYR A 712 18.12 -0.33 11.53
C TYR A 712 17.56 -1.74 11.77
N ALA A 713 16.31 -2.01 11.36
CA ALA A 713 15.72 -3.35 11.43
C ALA A 713 16.51 -4.37 10.59
N ILE A 714 16.93 -4.00 9.37
CA ILE A 714 17.78 -4.86 8.54
C ILE A 714 19.17 -5.04 9.16
N CYS A 715 19.71 -4.02 9.83
CA CYS A 715 20.94 -4.15 10.60
C CYS A 715 20.81 -5.23 11.68
N VAL A 716 19.81 -5.10 12.56
CA VAL A 716 19.59 -6.03 13.68
C VAL A 716 19.41 -7.46 13.17
N ASP A 717 18.60 -7.68 12.13
CA ASP A 717 18.43 -9.03 11.55
C ASP A 717 19.71 -9.61 11.00
N THR A 718 20.50 -8.79 10.29
CA THR A 718 21.75 -9.24 9.68
C THR A 718 22.74 -9.61 10.77
N LEU A 719 22.89 -8.76 11.78
CA LEU A 719 23.77 -9.04 12.93
C LEU A 719 23.28 -10.28 13.68
N PHE A 720 21.97 -10.45 13.86
CA PHE A 720 21.37 -11.59 14.52
C PHE A 720 21.59 -12.89 13.74
N LEU A 721 21.42 -12.88 12.42
CA LEU A 721 21.66 -14.06 11.58
C LEU A 721 23.15 -14.44 11.58
N CYS A 722 24.04 -13.45 11.40
CA CYS A 722 25.48 -13.65 11.52
C CYS A 722 25.85 -14.18 12.92
N PHE A 723 25.17 -13.71 13.95
CA PHE A 723 25.36 -14.16 15.32
C PHE A 723 24.93 -15.63 15.54
N CYS A 724 23.76 -16.03 15.04
CA CYS A 724 23.36 -17.43 15.09
C CYS A 724 24.36 -18.34 14.36
N GLU A 725 24.93 -17.85 13.26
CA GLU A 725 25.95 -18.58 12.53
C GLU A 725 27.32 -18.60 13.25
N ASP A 726 27.73 -17.50 13.88
CA ASP A 726 28.96 -17.40 14.68
C ASP A 726 28.94 -18.42 15.83
N LEU A 727 27.79 -18.60 16.48
CA LEU A 727 27.58 -19.63 17.52
C LEU A 727 27.68 -21.07 17.01
N GLU A 728 27.40 -21.33 15.73
CA GLU A 728 27.52 -22.67 15.15
C GLU A 728 28.95 -22.96 14.68
N ARG A 729 29.65 -21.94 14.17
CA ARG A 729 30.98 -22.07 13.58
C ARG A 729 32.10 -21.99 14.61
N ASN A 730 31.98 -21.12 15.59
CA ASN A 730 33.04 -20.76 16.52
C ASN A 730 32.71 -21.25 17.93
N ASP A 731 33.74 -21.58 18.70
CA ASP A 731 33.61 -22.10 20.07
C ASP A 731 34.22 -21.16 21.13
N GLY A 732 34.81 -20.03 20.71
CA GLY A 732 35.44 -19.06 21.60
C GLY A 732 36.89 -19.40 21.98
N SER A 733 37.46 -20.48 21.44
CA SER A 733 38.88 -20.79 21.60
C SER A 733 39.78 -19.76 20.89
N SER A 734 41.06 -19.69 21.25
CA SER A 734 42.03 -18.82 20.56
C SER A 734 42.16 -19.14 19.06
N SER A 735 41.89 -20.39 18.67
CA SER A 735 41.85 -20.83 17.27
C SER A 735 40.54 -20.53 16.55
N ARG A 736 39.43 -20.33 17.28
CA ARG A 736 38.09 -20.06 16.74
C ARG A 736 37.36 -19.00 17.59
N PRO A 737 37.89 -17.77 17.63
CA PRO A 737 37.31 -16.71 18.45
C PRO A 737 35.95 -16.29 17.88
N TYR A 738 35.05 -15.87 18.77
CA TYR A 738 33.80 -15.24 18.34
C TYR A 738 34.06 -13.86 17.73
N TYR A 739 33.28 -13.50 16.71
CA TYR A 739 33.32 -12.19 16.06
C TYR A 739 32.42 -11.16 16.75
N MET A 740 31.51 -11.63 17.61
CA MET A 740 30.63 -10.81 18.44
C MET A 740 31.38 -10.01 19.52
N SER A 741 30.78 -8.92 19.99
CA SER A 741 31.38 -8.09 21.05
C SER A 741 31.35 -8.79 22.41
N SER A 742 32.30 -8.43 23.29
CA SER A 742 32.40 -8.99 24.65
C SER A 742 31.13 -8.75 25.48
N GLY A 743 30.46 -7.62 25.27
CA GLY A 743 29.20 -7.31 25.96
C GLY A 743 28.05 -8.20 25.53
N LEU A 744 27.96 -8.53 24.23
CA LEU A 744 26.97 -9.48 23.72
C LEU A 744 27.28 -10.90 24.20
N HIS A 745 28.56 -11.30 24.20
CA HIS A 745 29.04 -12.57 24.72
C HIS A 745 28.71 -12.78 26.22
N GLU A 746 28.91 -11.75 27.06
CA GLU A 746 28.63 -11.84 28.50
C GLU A 746 27.12 -12.04 28.80
N ILE A 747 26.24 -11.41 28.02
CA ILE A 747 24.79 -11.54 28.16
C ILE A 747 24.33 -12.96 27.81
N LEU A 748 25.02 -13.62 26.88
CA LEU A 748 24.72 -14.99 26.47
C LEU A 748 25.07 -16.01 27.54
N HIS A 749 26.25 -15.90 28.16
CA HIS A 749 26.62 -16.78 29.26
C HIS A 749 25.73 -16.60 30.50
N ARG A 750 25.15 -15.41 30.71
CA ARG A 750 24.15 -15.20 31.78
C ARG A 750 22.82 -15.90 31.55
N GLN A 751 22.50 -16.29 30.30
CA GLN A 751 21.27 -17.02 29.96
C GLN A 751 21.46 -18.52 29.80
N GLU A 752 22.69 -19.02 29.81
CA GLU A 752 22.90 -20.45 30.00
C GLU A 752 22.43 -20.80 31.43
N PRO A 753 21.53 -21.78 31.60
CA PRO A 753 21.22 -22.28 32.93
C PRO A 753 22.54 -22.73 33.54
N ARG A 754 22.93 -22.14 34.68
CA ARG A 754 24.07 -22.61 35.47
C ARG A 754 23.83 -24.09 35.74
N VAL A 755 24.51 -24.96 35.00
CA VAL A 755 24.66 -26.35 35.38
C VAL A 755 25.38 -26.29 36.73
N LYS A 756 24.66 -26.57 37.82
CA LYS A 756 25.30 -26.72 39.12
C LYS A 756 26.36 -27.82 38.93
N PRO A 757 27.61 -27.60 39.36
CA PRO A 757 28.56 -28.70 39.42
C PRO A 757 27.93 -29.77 40.31
N ASP A 758 27.76 -30.97 39.77
CA ASP A 758 27.41 -32.13 40.57
C ASP A 758 28.51 -32.28 41.62
N SER A 759 28.16 -32.02 42.87
CA SER A 759 28.96 -32.39 44.02
C SER A 759 28.90 -33.90 44.17
N SER A 760 29.75 -34.61 43.43
CA SER A 760 30.04 -36.02 43.70
C SER A 760 31.19 -36.10 44.70
N SER A 761 30.81 -36.33 45.96
CA SER A 761 31.58 -37.08 46.96
C SER A 761 32.08 -38.42 46.44
#